data_AF-A0A9X3GXW9-F1
#
_entry.id   AF-A0A9X3GXW9-F1
#
_cell.length_a   1.000
_cell.length_b   1.000
_cell.length_c   1.000
_cell.angle_alpha   90.00
_cell.angle_beta   90.00
_cell.angle_gamma   90.00
#
_symmetry.space_group_name_H-M   'P 1'
#
loop_
_entity.id
_entity.type
_entity.pdbx_description
1 polymer ?
#
loop_
_entity_poly.entity_id
_entity_poly.type
_entity_poly.pdbx_seq_one_letter_code
_entity_poly.pdbx_strand_id
1 'polypeptide(L)'
;MRPDILNPLFAEVEALKGVGPAIAKPLRKLALERVVDLLFHLPTGSIDRKPVDTLEAEDAGRIVTVRLVPTSYRASGGRGPFRVGATDQAGNIVSLVYFGGNPGWAKKLLPIGEPRIVSGKLELYGQELQIVHPDHVLPPAEATELPVRESVYPQSEGLTSRRICQLVEQAMLRAPALPEWIEPSLLSARGWPAWREALVRVHADPQDELARARLAYDELFANQLALMLVRASSRKRRGLPLKGDGRLRDQLRLPYSPTGAQSRTIAEIEGDLVQPTPMTRLLQGDVGSGKTLVATMALLCAVEAGAQGALLAPTEILARQHHETLSRTLAGLPVNVAILTGREKGKAREATLMGLADGSIDILVGTHAIFQDKVGYRKLGLAVVDEQHRFGVAQRMLLQAKADRPPHLLVMTATPIPRTLTLSHYGEMDVSRLDEMPPGRQPIETRVIAGERLDEIAGALGRHLAAGRQAYWVCPLVEESEQSDQAAAESRAETLRQLFGDTVGVVHGRMKGPEKDAVMAEFSAGKLGVLVATTVIEVGVDVPNATLMIIEGADRFGLAQLHQLRGRVGRGDQRSVCLLLRGNALSETSRARLALMRETNDGFRIAEEDLRLRGAGEILGTRQSGEAAFRLAGPERTAALIDAATQDARLLVDRDGGLDSERGQAARIALYLFERDAAVGLLRAG
;
A
#
# COMPACT_ATOMS: atom_id res chain seq x y z
N MET A 1 8.36 -13.65 25.61
CA MET A 1 7.64 -14.91 25.87
C MET A 1 6.16 -14.57 25.84
N ARG A 2 5.39 -15.33 25.06
CA ARG A 2 3.95 -15.13 24.85
C ARG A 2 3.20 -15.29 26.17
N PRO A 3 2.20 -14.42 26.49
CA PRO A 3 1.32 -14.62 27.63
C PRO A 3 0.57 -15.94 27.56
N ASP A 4 0.55 -16.71 28.65
CA ASP A 4 -0.02 -18.06 28.65
C ASP A 4 -1.51 -18.11 28.29
N ILE A 5 -2.24 -17.03 28.60
CA ILE A 5 -3.65 -16.87 28.25
C ILE A 5 -3.91 -16.98 26.74
N LEU A 6 -2.90 -16.69 25.90
CA LEU A 6 -3.02 -16.79 24.44
C LEU A 6 -2.65 -18.18 23.88
N ASN A 7 -2.06 -19.07 24.67
CA ASN A 7 -1.62 -20.39 24.19
C ASN A 7 -2.72 -21.18 23.46
N PRO A 8 -4.00 -21.19 23.90
CA PRO A 8 -5.07 -21.88 23.18
C PRO A 8 -5.34 -21.35 21.76
N LEU A 9 -5.05 -20.06 21.52
CA LEU A 9 -5.29 -19.38 20.25
C LEU A 9 -4.16 -19.60 19.23
N PHE A 10 -2.96 -19.91 19.70
CA PHE A 10 -1.80 -20.15 18.83
C PHE A 10 -1.51 -21.63 18.59
N ALA A 11 -2.39 -22.52 19.03
CA ALA A 11 -2.35 -23.92 18.64
C ALA A 11 -2.60 -24.07 17.13
N GLU A 12 -1.96 -25.07 16.52
CA GLU A 12 -2.17 -25.42 15.11
C GLU A 12 -3.62 -25.88 14.87
N VAL A 13 -4.15 -25.60 13.68
CA VAL A 13 -5.52 -25.99 13.29
C VAL A 13 -5.71 -27.50 13.29
N GLU A 14 -4.64 -28.28 13.10
CA GLU A 14 -4.60 -29.73 13.22
C GLU A 14 -5.05 -30.24 14.60
N ALA A 15 -4.97 -29.40 15.64
CA ALA A 15 -5.49 -29.72 16.96
C ALA A 15 -7.02 -29.63 17.07
N LEU A 16 -7.73 -29.16 16.02
CA LEU A 16 -9.18 -29.08 15.96
C LEU A 16 -9.79 -30.39 15.45
N LYS A 17 -11.02 -30.69 15.91
CA LYS A 17 -11.68 -31.95 15.59
C LYS A 17 -12.03 -32.02 14.10
N GLY A 18 -11.50 -33.04 13.43
CA GLY A 18 -11.72 -33.32 12.02
C GLY A 18 -10.84 -32.51 11.06
N VAL A 19 -9.76 -31.89 11.54
CA VAL A 19 -8.72 -31.33 10.69
C VAL A 19 -7.64 -32.38 10.47
N GLY A 20 -7.80 -33.19 9.42
CA GLY A 20 -6.75 -34.09 8.93
C GLY A 20 -5.92 -33.48 7.80
N PRO A 21 -4.93 -34.20 7.25
CA PRO A 21 -4.05 -33.70 6.19
C PRO A 21 -4.79 -33.17 4.95
N ALA A 22 -5.95 -33.76 4.62
CA ALA A 22 -6.79 -33.33 3.50
C ALA A 22 -7.45 -31.96 3.71
N ILE A 23 -7.75 -31.58 4.95
CA ILE A 23 -8.37 -30.28 5.30
C ILE A 23 -7.30 -29.24 5.63
N ALA A 24 -6.17 -29.65 6.21
CA ALA A 24 -5.05 -28.76 6.53
C ALA A 24 -4.47 -28.07 5.27
N LYS A 25 -4.36 -28.79 4.14
CA LYS A 25 -3.81 -28.21 2.90
C LYS A 25 -4.66 -27.04 2.34
N PRO A 26 -6.00 -27.17 2.18
CA PRO A 26 -6.88 -26.04 1.87
C PRO A 26 -6.78 -24.88 2.86
N LEU A 27 -6.76 -25.16 4.18
CA LEU A 27 -6.64 -24.12 5.21
C LEU A 27 -5.32 -23.32 5.08
N ARG A 28 -4.19 -24.00 4.83
CA ARG A 28 -2.90 -23.33 4.57
C ARG A 28 -2.91 -22.46 3.32
N LYS A 29 -3.65 -22.83 2.27
CA LYS A 29 -3.83 -21.96 1.09
C LYS A 29 -4.53 -20.64 1.44
N LEU A 30 -5.39 -20.65 2.45
CA LEU A 30 -6.06 -19.46 3.01
C LEU A 30 -5.23 -18.78 4.12
N ALA A 31 -4.00 -19.23 4.37
CA ALA A 31 -3.15 -18.80 5.49
C ALA A 31 -3.80 -19.00 6.88
N LEU A 32 -4.61 -20.05 7.03
CA LEU A 32 -5.28 -20.43 8.28
C LEU A 32 -4.54 -21.58 8.95
N GLU A 33 -3.46 -21.27 9.67
CA GLU A 33 -2.59 -22.30 10.27
C GLU A 33 -2.83 -22.47 11.76
N ARG A 34 -3.36 -21.45 12.44
CA ARG A 34 -3.61 -21.46 13.87
C ARG A 34 -5.06 -21.15 14.21
N VAL A 35 -5.46 -21.47 15.44
CA VAL A 35 -6.82 -21.20 15.95
C VAL A 35 -7.18 -19.71 15.84
N VAL A 36 -6.23 -18.79 16.11
CA VAL A 36 -6.43 -17.33 15.98
C VAL A 36 -6.70 -16.91 14.54
N ASP A 37 -6.09 -17.58 13.56
CA ASP A 37 -6.28 -17.24 12.16
C ASP A 37 -7.73 -17.53 11.73
N LEU A 38 -8.36 -18.60 12.28
CA LEU A 38 -9.78 -18.88 12.09
C LEU A 38 -10.69 -17.82 12.73
N LEU A 39 -10.34 -17.30 13.91
CA LEU A 39 -11.09 -16.21 14.57
C LEU A 39 -11.01 -14.89 13.79
N PHE A 40 -9.92 -14.67 13.03
CA PHE A 40 -9.75 -13.48 12.19
C PHE A 40 -10.17 -13.70 10.74
N HIS A 41 -10.60 -14.90 10.38
CA HIS A 41 -11.17 -15.22 9.07
C HIS A 41 -12.64 -14.79 9.02
N LEU A 42 -12.86 -13.48 8.89
CA LEU A 42 -14.21 -12.90 8.98
C LEU A 42 -15.10 -13.30 7.79
N PRO A 43 -16.42 -13.47 8.02
CA PRO A 43 -17.35 -13.70 6.92
C PRO A 43 -17.49 -12.47 6.02
N THR A 44 -17.74 -12.70 4.74
CA THR A 44 -17.93 -11.68 3.71
C THR A 44 -19.39 -11.36 3.44
N GLY A 45 -20.30 -12.22 3.88
CA GLY A 45 -21.74 -12.03 3.73
C GLY A 45 -22.51 -13.08 4.53
N SER A 46 -23.83 -13.04 4.42
CA SER A 46 -24.73 -13.98 5.07
C SER A 46 -25.79 -14.46 4.09
N ILE A 47 -26.22 -15.70 4.27
CA ILE A 47 -27.39 -16.27 3.60
C ILE A 47 -28.52 -16.27 4.61
N ASP A 48 -29.55 -15.47 4.35
CA ASP A 48 -30.80 -15.49 5.11
C ASP A 48 -31.74 -16.53 4.51
N ARG A 49 -32.15 -17.50 5.33
CA ARG A 49 -33.04 -18.60 4.97
C ARG A 49 -34.40 -18.35 5.59
N LYS A 50 -35.40 -18.06 4.76
CA LYS A 50 -36.78 -17.86 5.22
C LYS A 50 -37.44 -19.23 5.48
N PRO A 51 -37.81 -19.59 6.72
CA PRO A 51 -38.65 -20.76 6.95
C PRO A 51 -40.04 -20.49 6.39
N VAL A 52 -40.55 -21.40 5.57
CA VAL A 52 -41.89 -21.32 4.99
C VAL A 52 -42.59 -22.67 5.12
N ASP A 53 -43.87 -22.64 5.45
CA ASP A 53 -44.71 -23.84 5.52
C ASP A 53 -45.29 -24.20 4.15
N THR A 54 -45.50 -23.18 3.31
CA THR A 54 -46.07 -23.28 1.96
C THR A 54 -45.18 -22.60 0.92
N LEU A 55 -45.18 -23.15 -0.29
CA LEU A 55 -44.49 -22.62 -1.45
C LEU A 55 -45.38 -21.60 -2.16
N GLU A 56 -44.98 -20.34 -2.10
CA GLU A 56 -45.70 -19.24 -2.74
C GLU A 56 -44.84 -18.57 -3.81
N ALA A 57 -45.48 -18.11 -4.89
CA ALA A 57 -44.77 -17.40 -5.97
C ALA A 57 -44.12 -16.09 -5.48
N GLU A 58 -44.63 -15.50 -4.41
CA GLU A 58 -44.09 -14.28 -3.79
C GLU A 58 -42.71 -14.49 -3.14
N ASP A 59 -42.37 -15.73 -2.80
CA ASP A 59 -41.05 -16.09 -2.27
C ASP A 59 -40.04 -16.46 -3.37
N ALA A 60 -40.44 -16.42 -4.65
CA ALA A 60 -39.52 -16.59 -5.76
C ALA A 60 -38.41 -15.51 -5.72
N GLY A 61 -37.17 -15.94 -5.91
CA GLY A 61 -35.96 -15.14 -5.79
C GLY A 61 -35.31 -15.20 -4.40
N ARG A 62 -35.99 -15.72 -3.37
CA ARG A 62 -35.45 -15.87 -2.02
C ARG A 62 -34.94 -17.29 -1.76
N ILE A 63 -34.08 -17.41 -0.75
CA ILE A 63 -33.66 -18.70 -0.21
C ILE A 63 -34.67 -19.10 0.87
N VAL A 64 -35.39 -20.19 0.63
CA VAL A 64 -36.44 -20.69 1.52
C VAL A 64 -36.02 -22.02 2.13
N THR A 65 -36.49 -22.29 3.34
CA THR A 65 -36.42 -23.61 3.99
C THR A 65 -37.84 -24.12 4.17
N VAL A 66 -38.15 -25.23 3.50
CA VAL A 66 -39.52 -25.76 3.42
C VAL A 66 -39.52 -27.27 3.58
N ARG A 67 -40.57 -27.80 4.20
CA ARG A 67 -40.81 -29.25 4.28
C ARG A 67 -41.46 -29.73 2.98
N LEU A 68 -40.76 -30.61 2.26
CA LEU A 68 -41.23 -31.17 1.00
C LEU A 68 -41.31 -32.69 1.07
N VAL A 69 -42.31 -33.26 0.38
CA VAL A 69 -42.45 -34.70 0.17
C VAL A 69 -42.18 -34.99 -1.31
N PRO A 70 -41.09 -35.69 -1.66
CA PRO A 70 -40.82 -36.08 -3.04
C PRO A 70 -41.92 -37.01 -3.58
N THR A 71 -42.45 -36.71 -4.77
CA THR A 71 -43.57 -37.45 -5.39
C THR A 71 -43.18 -38.15 -6.68
N SER A 72 -42.20 -37.63 -7.43
CA SER A 72 -41.81 -38.21 -8.72
C SER A 72 -40.37 -37.90 -9.12
N TYR A 73 -39.81 -38.77 -9.98
CA TYR A 73 -38.52 -38.55 -10.62
C TYR A 73 -38.70 -38.38 -12.12
N ARG A 74 -38.10 -37.35 -12.70
CA ARG A 74 -38.03 -37.15 -14.15
C ARG A 74 -36.57 -37.00 -14.55
N ALA A 75 -36.08 -37.93 -15.37
CA ALA A 75 -34.76 -37.82 -16.00
C ALA A 75 -34.95 -37.30 -17.42
N SER A 76 -34.24 -36.24 -17.77
CA SER A 76 -34.15 -35.79 -19.16
C SER A 76 -33.16 -36.67 -19.93
N GLY A 77 -33.42 -36.94 -21.21
CA GLY A 77 -32.47 -37.70 -22.05
C GLY A 77 -31.14 -36.95 -22.25
N GLY A 78 -30.05 -37.70 -22.48
CA GLY A 78 -28.72 -37.13 -22.75
C GLY A 78 -28.06 -36.46 -21.53
N ARG A 79 -27.48 -35.26 -21.70
CA ARG A 79 -26.90 -34.43 -20.62
C ARG A 79 -27.93 -33.51 -19.94
N GLY A 80 -29.23 -33.77 -20.11
CA GLY A 80 -30.29 -32.93 -19.54
C GLY A 80 -30.41 -33.07 -18.01
N PRO A 81 -31.11 -32.14 -17.34
CA PRO A 81 -31.23 -32.14 -15.88
C PRO A 81 -32.07 -33.30 -15.35
N PHE A 82 -31.73 -33.75 -14.15
CA PHE A 82 -32.57 -34.63 -13.34
C PHE A 82 -33.48 -33.78 -12.45
N ARG A 83 -34.78 -34.08 -12.45
CA ARG A 83 -35.78 -33.36 -11.66
C ARG A 83 -36.47 -34.29 -10.67
N VAL A 84 -36.61 -33.85 -9.43
CA VAL A 84 -37.44 -34.48 -8.41
C VAL A 84 -38.65 -33.57 -8.19
N GLY A 85 -39.83 -34.04 -8.56
CA GLY A 85 -41.07 -33.35 -8.20
C GLY A 85 -41.34 -33.58 -6.72
N ALA A 86 -41.68 -32.53 -5.98
CA ALA A 86 -42.02 -32.60 -4.57
C ALA A 86 -43.20 -31.68 -4.25
N THR A 87 -43.92 -31.98 -3.18
CA THR A 87 -45.05 -31.19 -2.70
C THR A 87 -44.83 -30.66 -1.29
N ASP A 88 -45.27 -29.44 -1.01
CA ASP A 88 -45.33 -28.90 0.35
C ASP A 88 -46.54 -29.45 1.13
N GLN A 89 -46.81 -28.89 2.31
CA GLN A 89 -47.94 -29.29 3.15
C GLN A 89 -49.31 -28.88 2.58
N ALA A 90 -49.38 -27.82 1.77
CA ALA A 90 -50.61 -27.37 1.12
C ALA A 90 -50.88 -28.08 -0.23
N GLY A 91 -49.93 -28.89 -0.72
CA GLY A 91 -50.01 -29.61 -1.99
C GLY A 91 -49.45 -28.83 -3.19
N ASN A 92 -48.78 -27.69 -2.97
CA ASN A 92 -48.12 -26.95 -4.03
C ASN A 92 -46.91 -27.74 -4.54
N ILE A 93 -46.70 -27.73 -5.86
CA ILE A 93 -45.69 -28.55 -6.53
C ILE A 93 -44.44 -27.71 -6.80
N VAL A 94 -43.27 -28.27 -6.49
CA VAL A 94 -41.95 -27.72 -6.85
C VAL A 94 -41.09 -28.79 -7.52
N SER A 95 -40.27 -28.36 -8.48
CA SER A 95 -39.23 -29.21 -9.09
C SER A 95 -37.86 -28.93 -8.47
N LEU A 96 -37.27 -29.94 -7.82
CA LEU A 96 -35.87 -29.89 -7.38
C LEU A 96 -34.97 -30.35 -8.54
N VAL A 97 -34.14 -29.44 -9.07
CA VAL A 97 -33.41 -29.64 -10.33
C VAL A 97 -31.92 -29.84 -10.07
N TYR A 98 -31.34 -30.89 -10.65
CA TYR A 98 -29.91 -31.21 -10.56
C TYR A 98 -29.29 -31.35 -11.96
N PHE A 99 -28.24 -30.57 -12.23
CA PHE A 99 -27.45 -30.66 -13.46
C PHE A 99 -26.16 -31.48 -13.23
N GLY A 100 -25.69 -32.21 -14.26
CA GLY A 100 -24.32 -32.73 -14.31
C GLY A 100 -23.92 -33.86 -13.35
N GLY A 101 -24.86 -34.49 -12.63
CA GLY A 101 -24.59 -35.56 -11.65
C GLY A 101 -25.22 -36.92 -11.97
N ASN A 102 -24.77 -37.98 -11.29
CA ASN A 102 -25.43 -39.29 -11.31
C ASN A 102 -26.80 -39.19 -10.61
N PRO A 103 -27.94 -39.46 -11.30
CA PRO A 103 -29.28 -39.39 -10.70
C PRO A 103 -29.45 -40.25 -9.44
N GLY A 104 -28.63 -41.28 -9.25
CA GLY A 104 -28.65 -42.15 -8.07
C GLY A 104 -28.41 -41.41 -6.74
N TRP A 105 -27.56 -40.38 -6.72
CA TRP A 105 -27.32 -39.60 -5.49
C TRP A 105 -28.56 -38.79 -5.08
N ALA A 106 -29.18 -38.09 -6.02
CA ALA A 106 -30.39 -37.31 -5.77
C ALA A 106 -31.57 -38.21 -5.34
N LYS A 107 -31.73 -39.38 -5.96
CA LYS A 107 -32.75 -40.38 -5.55
C LYS A 107 -32.54 -40.91 -4.13
N LYS A 108 -31.28 -41.08 -3.70
CA LYS A 108 -30.95 -41.50 -2.34
C LYS A 108 -31.23 -40.39 -1.32
N LEU A 109 -30.97 -39.14 -1.70
CA LEU A 109 -31.17 -37.98 -0.85
C LEU A 109 -32.65 -37.63 -0.66
N LEU A 110 -33.44 -37.78 -1.74
CA LEU A 110 -34.87 -37.43 -1.81
C LEU A 110 -35.75 -38.66 -2.16
N PRO A 111 -35.85 -39.68 -1.29
CA PRO A 111 -36.71 -40.84 -1.51
C PRO A 111 -38.20 -40.43 -1.61
N ILE A 112 -38.91 -41.05 -2.56
CA ILE A 112 -40.35 -40.79 -2.79
C ILE A 112 -41.15 -41.14 -1.54
N GLY A 113 -42.04 -40.24 -1.13
CA GLY A 113 -42.93 -40.41 0.02
C GLY A 113 -42.31 -40.08 1.38
N GLU A 114 -40.99 -39.87 1.46
CA GLU A 114 -40.35 -39.47 2.71
C GLU A 114 -40.20 -37.95 2.80
N PRO A 115 -40.74 -37.30 3.84
CA PRO A 115 -40.56 -35.86 4.00
C PRO A 115 -39.08 -35.50 4.20
N ARG A 116 -38.66 -34.40 3.59
CA ARG A 116 -37.34 -33.79 3.72
C ARG A 116 -37.50 -32.29 3.95
N ILE A 117 -36.64 -31.72 4.77
CA ILE A 117 -36.46 -30.27 4.86
C ILE A 117 -35.49 -29.88 3.77
N VAL A 118 -35.97 -29.04 2.85
CA VAL A 118 -35.21 -28.59 1.70
C VAL A 118 -34.97 -27.10 1.85
N SER A 119 -33.70 -26.70 1.81
CA SER A 119 -33.30 -25.30 1.74
C SER A 119 -32.65 -25.00 0.40
N GLY A 120 -33.06 -23.92 -0.24
CA GLY A 120 -32.45 -23.46 -1.48
C GLY A 120 -33.17 -22.25 -2.06
N LYS A 121 -32.59 -21.68 -3.12
CA LYS A 121 -33.21 -20.57 -3.82
C LYS A 121 -34.44 -21.03 -4.58
N LEU A 122 -35.62 -20.51 -4.21
CA LEU A 122 -36.85 -20.73 -4.92
C LEU A 122 -36.85 -19.86 -6.17
N GLU A 123 -37.08 -20.44 -7.33
CA GLU A 123 -37.15 -19.74 -8.60
C GLU A 123 -38.45 -20.08 -9.32
N LEU A 124 -38.94 -19.14 -10.12
CA LEU A 124 -40.08 -19.36 -10.99
C LEU A 124 -39.55 -19.53 -12.42
N TYR A 125 -39.72 -20.73 -13.00
CA TYR A 125 -39.36 -21.01 -14.38
C TYR A 125 -40.63 -21.23 -15.20
N GLY A 126 -41.01 -20.21 -15.98
CA GLY A 126 -42.33 -20.17 -16.61
C GLY A 126 -43.42 -20.01 -15.56
N GLN A 127 -44.23 -21.07 -15.36
CA GLN A 127 -45.26 -21.13 -14.31
C GLN A 127 -44.93 -22.18 -13.23
N GLU A 128 -43.79 -22.88 -13.33
CA GLU A 128 -43.40 -23.91 -12.38
C GLU A 128 -42.42 -23.35 -11.34
N LEU A 129 -42.67 -23.65 -10.07
CA LEU A 129 -41.69 -23.40 -9.01
C LEU A 129 -40.57 -24.44 -9.11
N GLN A 130 -39.33 -23.99 -8.97
CA GLN A 130 -38.16 -24.86 -8.95
C GLN A 130 -37.14 -24.42 -7.89
N ILE A 131 -36.38 -25.37 -7.38
CA ILE A 131 -35.16 -25.12 -6.62
C ILE A 131 -34.03 -25.84 -7.35
N VAL A 132 -33.12 -25.06 -7.92
CA VAL A 132 -31.96 -25.58 -8.64
C VAL A 132 -30.85 -25.84 -7.63
N HIS A 133 -30.34 -27.07 -7.59
CA HIS A 133 -29.30 -27.52 -6.65
C HIS A 133 -29.56 -27.05 -5.20
N PRO A 134 -30.55 -27.62 -4.50
CA PRO A 134 -30.84 -27.24 -3.12
C PRO A 134 -29.58 -27.26 -2.24
N ASP A 135 -29.39 -26.20 -1.45
CA ASP A 135 -28.26 -26.02 -0.54
C ASP A 135 -28.22 -27.11 0.53
N HIS A 136 -29.40 -27.47 1.06
CA HIS A 136 -29.56 -28.51 2.07
C HIS A 136 -30.77 -29.38 1.79
N VAL A 137 -30.61 -30.68 2.03
CA VAL A 137 -31.70 -31.65 2.08
C VAL A 137 -31.47 -32.53 3.31
N LEU A 138 -32.30 -32.36 4.33
CA LEU A 138 -32.16 -33.03 5.62
C LEU A 138 -33.43 -33.81 5.98
N PRO A 139 -33.34 -34.89 6.76
CA PRO A 139 -34.49 -35.48 7.43
C PRO A 139 -35.15 -34.46 8.38
N PRO A 140 -36.47 -34.49 8.59
CA PRO A 140 -37.16 -33.58 9.51
C PRO A 140 -36.64 -33.63 10.96
N ALA A 141 -36.06 -34.75 11.38
CA ALA A 141 -35.45 -34.89 12.70
C ALA A 141 -34.16 -34.05 12.87
N GLU A 142 -33.49 -33.69 11.78
CA GLU A 142 -32.25 -32.89 11.76
C GLU A 142 -32.54 -31.41 11.42
N ALA A 143 -33.82 -31.01 11.34
CA ALA A 143 -34.24 -29.67 10.93
C ALA A 143 -33.72 -28.55 11.84
N THR A 144 -33.56 -28.83 13.14
CA THR A 144 -33.03 -27.88 14.15
C THR A 144 -31.57 -27.51 13.92
N GLU A 145 -30.84 -28.21 13.04
CA GLU A 145 -29.46 -27.89 12.70
C GLU A 145 -29.32 -26.79 11.62
N LEU A 146 -30.41 -26.37 10.98
CA LEU A 146 -30.38 -25.32 9.96
C LEU A 146 -30.53 -23.93 10.59
N PRO A 147 -29.48 -23.09 10.58
CA PRO A 147 -29.60 -21.73 11.08
C PRO A 147 -30.42 -20.88 10.12
N VAL A 148 -31.23 -19.96 10.68
CA VAL A 148 -32.03 -18.96 9.92
C VAL A 148 -31.11 -18.02 9.13
N ARG A 149 -29.90 -17.78 9.64
CA ARG A 149 -28.86 -16.99 8.98
C ARG A 149 -27.54 -17.76 9.02
N GLU A 150 -26.93 -17.96 7.86
CA GLU A 150 -25.66 -18.66 7.72
C GLU A 150 -24.57 -17.72 7.20
N SER A 151 -23.47 -17.60 7.94
CA SER A 151 -22.33 -16.77 7.53
C SER A 151 -21.54 -17.41 6.38
N VAL A 152 -21.20 -16.59 5.40
CA VAL A 152 -20.45 -16.97 4.20
C VAL A 152 -18.99 -16.54 4.38
N TYR A 153 -18.08 -17.50 4.35
CA TYR A 153 -16.65 -17.28 4.47
C TYR A 153 -15.93 -17.36 3.13
N PRO A 154 -14.79 -16.66 2.95
CA PRO A 154 -13.89 -16.92 1.83
C PRO A 154 -13.44 -18.39 1.83
N GLN A 155 -13.44 -19.02 0.66
CA GLN A 155 -13.23 -20.46 0.49
C GLN A 155 -11.99 -20.77 -0.34
N SER A 156 -11.49 -22.00 -0.20
CA SER A 156 -10.47 -22.59 -1.08
C SER A 156 -10.98 -23.92 -1.61
N GLU A 157 -10.49 -24.35 -2.77
CA GLU A 157 -10.81 -25.68 -3.33
C GLU A 157 -10.65 -26.80 -2.28
N GLY A 158 -11.71 -27.58 -2.08
CA GLY A 158 -11.77 -28.64 -1.07
C GLY A 158 -12.28 -28.21 0.31
N LEU A 159 -12.69 -26.95 0.48
CA LEU A 159 -13.21 -26.41 1.75
C LEU A 159 -14.51 -25.63 1.53
N THR A 160 -15.57 -25.96 2.27
CA THR A 160 -16.88 -25.29 2.18
C THR A 160 -17.08 -24.27 3.30
N SER A 161 -17.93 -23.25 3.09
CA SER A 161 -18.30 -22.27 4.15
C SER A 161 -18.76 -22.95 5.44
N ARG A 162 -19.61 -23.98 5.32
CA ARG A 162 -20.10 -24.76 6.46
C ARG A 162 -18.94 -25.37 7.25
N ARG A 163 -17.94 -25.92 6.56
CA ARG A 163 -16.78 -26.52 7.23
C ARG A 163 -15.96 -25.46 7.97
N ILE A 164 -15.78 -24.28 7.37
CA ILE A 164 -15.11 -23.15 8.01
C ILE A 164 -15.89 -22.71 9.25
N CYS A 165 -17.21 -22.55 9.15
CA CYS A 165 -18.06 -22.16 10.27
C CYS A 165 -17.90 -23.11 11.48
N GLN A 166 -17.94 -24.43 11.25
CA GLN A 166 -17.69 -25.43 12.31
C GLN A 166 -16.30 -25.33 12.96
N LEU A 167 -15.29 -24.91 12.20
CA LEU A 167 -13.93 -24.70 12.72
C LEU A 167 -13.83 -23.40 13.50
N VAL A 168 -14.51 -22.34 13.05
CA VAL A 168 -14.65 -21.06 13.77
C VAL A 168 -15.38 -21.25 15.10
N GLU A 169 -16.47 -22.02 15.14
CA GLU A 169 -17.17 -22.36 16.39
C GLU A 169 -16.24 -23.06 17.39
N GLN A 170 -15.46 -24.05 16.92
CA GLN A 170 -14.46 -24.71 17.76
C GLN A 170 -13.36 -23.75 18.21
N ALA A 171 -12.95 -22.80 17.37
CA ALA A 171 -11.98 -21.77 17.72
C ALA A 171 -12.56 -20.81 18.79
N MET A 172 -13.84 -20.44 18.68
CA MET A 172 -14.55 -19.57 19.63
C MET A 172 -14.67 -20.18 21.03
N LEU A 173 -14.78 -21.51 21.11
CA LEU A 173 -14.73 -22.24 22.39
C LEU A 173 -13.36 -22.16 23.07
N ARG A 174 -12.29 -22.01 22.28
CA ARG A 174 -10.91 -21.84 22.78
C ARG A 174 -10.56 -20.37 23.06
N ALA A 175 -11.43 -19.42 22.69
CA ALA A 175 -11.19 -18.00 22.91
C ALA A 175 -11.36 -17.64 24.40
N PRO A 176 -10.27 -17.22 25.10
CA PRO A 176 -10.34 -16.82 26.50
C PRO A 176 -11.06 -15.48 26.67
N ALA A 177 -11.47 -15.17 27.90
CA ALA A 177 -11.81 -13.79 28.26
C ALA A 177 -10.50 -13.00 28.43
N LEU A 178 -10.24 -12.05 27.52
CA LEU A 178 -9.07 -11.20 27.58
C LEU A 178 -9.35 -9.92 28.38
N PRO A 179 -8.36 -9.41 29.14
CA PRO A 179 -8.49 -8.10 29.79
C PRO A 179 -8.55 -6.99 28.73
N GLU A 180 -9.18 -5.88 29.10
CA GLU A 180 -9.39 -4.75 28.19
C GLU A 180 -8.13 -3.87 28.08
N TRP A 181 -7.73 -3.54 26.85
CA TRP A 181 -6.58 -2.68 26.55
C TRP A 181 -6.99 -1.28 26.05
N ILE A 182 -8.23 -1.10 25.63
CA ILE A 182 -8.76 0.20 25.21
C ILE A 182 -8.95 1.10 26.42
N GLU A 183 -8.65 2.39 26.27
CA GLU A 183 -8.92 3.36 27.34
C GLU A 183 -10.43 3.41 27.66
N PRO A 184 -10.83 3.39 28.96
CA PRO A 184 -12.23 3.25 29.34
C PRO A 184 -13.19 4.31 28.77
N SER A 185 -12.77 5.57 28.68
CA SER A 185 -13.59 6.64 28.11
C SER A 185 -13.78 6.47 26.61
N LEU A 186 -12.74 6.03 25.88
CA LEU A 186 -12.81 5.72 24.46
C LEU A 186 -13.73 4.52 24.18
N LEU A 187 -13.57 3.44 24.96
CA LEU A 187 -14.40 2.24 24.84
C LEU A 187 -15.88 2.59 25.04
N SER A 188 -16.20 3.36 26.08
CA SER A 188 -17.56 3.79 26.40
C SER A 188 -18.12 4.73 25.33
N ALA A 189 -17.35 5.72 24.89
CA ALA A 189 -17.78 6.68 23.86
C ALA A 189 -18.09 6.03 22.51
N ARG A 190 -17.40 4.92 22.18
CA ARG A 190 -17.62 4.16 20.95
C ARG A 190 -18.71 3.08 21.08
N GLY A 191 -19.15 2.77 22.30
CA GLY A 191 -20.12 1.70 22.55
C GLY A 191 -19.60 0.33 22.10
N TRP A 192 -18.29 0.10 22.15
CA TRP A 192 -17.69 -1.13 21.64
C TRP A 192 -17.88 -2.30 22.62
N PRO A 193 -18.25 -3.50 22.12
CA PRO A 193 -18.31 -4.71 22.94
C PRO A 193 -16.90 -5.18 23.32
N ALA A 194 -16.79 -6.06 24.31
CA ALA A 194 -15.53 -6.70 24.67
C ALA A 194 -14.98 -7.56 23.52
N TRP A 195 -13.66 -7.81 23.46
CA TRP A 195 -13.01 -8.52 22.35
C TRP A 195 -13.71 -9.84 21.94
N ARG A 196 -14.01 -10.71 22.91
CA ARG A 196 -14.68 -12.00 22.63
C ARG A 196 -16.10 -11.81 22.11
N GLU A 197 -16.83 -10.85 22.66
CA GLU A 197 -18.18 -10.52 22.21
C GLU A 197 -18.17 -9.95 20.80
N ALA A 198 -17.20 -9.09 20.47
CA ALA A 198 -16.99 -8.58 19.12
C ALA A 198 -16.78 -9.72 18.11
N LEU A 199 -15.97 -10.72 18.45
CA LEU A 199 -15.77 -11.92 17.62
C LEU A 199 -17.08 -12.69 17.43
N VAL A 200 -17.84 -12.96 18.50
CA VAL A 200 -19.12 -13.67 18.39
C VAL A 200 -20.08 -12.92 17.48
N ARG A 201 -20.19 -11.60 17.66
CA ARG A 201 -21.10 -10.74 16.89
C ARG A 201 -20.73 -10.70 15.41
N VAL A 202 -19.45 -10.50 15.05
CA VAL A 202 -19.04 -10.43 13.64
C VAL A 202 -19.18 -11.76 12.89
N HIS A 203 -19.01 -12.88 13.60
CA HIS A 203 -19.18 -14.21 13.00
C HIS A 203 -20.67 -14.60 12.87
N ALA A 204 -21.55 -14.06 13.72
CA ALA A 204 -22.99 -14.24 13.63
C ALA A 204 -23.64 -13.28 12.61
N ASP A 205 -23.18 -12.03 12.56
CA ASP A 205 -23.64 -11.01 11.63
C ASP A 205 -22.44 -10.29 10.97
N PRO A 206 -22.11 -10.63 9.70
CA PRO A 206 -21.04 -9.98 8.96
C PRO A 206 -21.23 -8.47 8.77
N GLN A 207 -22.45 -7.95 8.97
CA GLN A 207 -22.80 -6.54 8.84
C GLN A 207 -22.73 -5.78 10.17
N ASP A 208 -22.38 -6.43 11.29
CA ASP A 208 -22.24 -5.77 12.59
C ASP A 208 -21.04 -4.80 12.59
N GLU A 209 -21.34 -3.54 12.28
CA GLU A 209 -20.32 -2.52 12.09
C GLU A 209 -19.59 -2.15 13.39
N LEU A 210 -20.26 -2.27 14.54
CA LEU A 210 -19.65 -2.01 15.86
C LEU A 210 -18.59 -3.07 16.18
N ALA A 211 -18.92 -4.34 16.00
CA ALA A 211 -18.01 -5.45 16.23
C ALA A 211 -16.80 -5.40 15.28
N ARG A 212 -17.03 -5.13 13.99
CA ARG A 212 -15.96 -4.98 13.00
C ARG A 212 -15.07 -3.78 13.29
N ALA A 213 -15.64 -2.65 13.71
CA ALA A 213 -14.88 -1.45 14.05
C ALA A 213 -14.01 -1.68 15.28
N ARG A 214 -14.54 -2.38 16.30
CA ARG A 214 -13.79 -2.79 17.49
C ARG A 214 -12.58 -3.66 17.14
N LEU A 215 -12.76 -4.71 16.33
CA LEU A 215 -11.68 -5.61 15.95
C LEU A 215 -10.63 -4.94 15.05
N ALA A 216 -11.08 -4.08 14.12
CA ALA A 216 -10.17 -3.26 13.33
C ALA A 216 -9.37 -2.29 14.21
N TYR A 217 -10.02 -1.65 15.19
CA TYR A 217 -9.34 -0.80 16.17
C TYR A 217 -8.26 -1.56 16.94
N ASP A 218 -8.57 -2.76 17.43
CA ASP A 218 -7.65 -3.58 18.22
C ASP A 218 -6.34 -3.88 17.44
N GLU A 219 -6.46 -4.20 16.16
CA GLU A 219 -5.31 -4.42 15.27
C GLU A 219 -4.49 -3.14 15.06
N LEU A 220 -5.16 -2.01 14.80
CA LEU A 220 -4.50 -0.72 14.61
C LEU A 220 -3.81 -0.25 15.89
N PHE A 221 -4.45 -0.39 17.04
CA PHE A 221 -3.91 -0.04 18.35
C PHE A 221 -2.64 -0.85 18.64
N ALA A 222 -2.67 -2.18 18.44
CA ALA A 222 -1.49 -3.02 18.63
C ALA A 222 -0.34 -2.59 17.72
N ASN A 223 -0.62 -2.25 16.46
CA ASN A 223 0.41 -1.74 15.55
C ASN A 223 0.95 -0.38 15.96
N GLN A 224 0.09 0.58 16.31
CA GLN A 224 0.50 1.90 16.78
C GLN A 224 1.34 1.82 18.06
N LEU A 225 0.92 1.00 19.01
CA LEU A 225 1.67 0.76 20.24
C LEU A 225 3.06 0.16 19.95
N ALA A 226 3.14 -0.83 19.06
CA ALA A 226 4.41 -1.43 18.67
C ALA A 226 5.38 -0.38 18.08
N LEU A 227 4.89 0.46 17.17
CA LEU A 227 5.67 1.55 16.57
C LEU A 227 6.14 2.56 17.62
N MET A 228 5.27 2.93 18.57
CA MET A 228 5.61 3.84 19.66
C MET A 228 6.67 3.25 20.61
N LEU A 229 6.60 1.95 20.90
CA LEU A 229 7.61 1.26 21.70
C LEU A 229 8.96 1.17 21.00
N VAL A 230 8.97 0.92 19.68
CA VAL A 230 10.18 0.97 18.84
C VAL A 230 10.78 2.37 18.79
N ARG A 231 9.94 3.41 18.70
CA ARG A 231 10.37 4.81 18.83
C ARG A 231 10.99 5.07 20.20
N ALA A 232 10.31 4.69 21.28
CA ALA A 232 10.79 4.91 22.63
C ALA A 232 12.14 4.21 22.89
N SER A 233 12.33 2.99 22.39
CA SER A 233 13.62 2.28 22.48
C SER A 233 14.71 2.94 21.64
N SER A 234 14.37 3.40 20.42
CA SER A 234 15.28 4.19 19.58
C SER A 234 15.66 5.52 20.26
N ARG A 235 14.74 6.16 20.99
CA ARG A 235 15.00 7.38 21.75
C ARG A 235 16.00 7.20 22.90
N LYS A 236 16.10 5.99 23.47
CA LYS A 236 17.13 5.65 24.47
C LYS A 236 18.54 5.61 23.86
N ARG A 237 18.68 5.44 22.54
CA ARG A 237 19.98 5.52 21.87
C ARG A 237 20.45 6.97 21.85
N ARG A 238 21.71 7.18 22.20
CA ARG A 238 22.33 8.51 22.19
C ARG A 238 22.98 8.76 20.83
N GLY A 239 22.46 9.74 20.11
CA GLY A 239 23.02 10.26 18.88
C GLY A 239 24.12 11.28 19.12
N LEU A 240 24.50 11.96 18.05
CA LEU A 240 25.44 13.08 18.07
C LEU A 240 24.65 14.38 17.89
N PRO A 241 24.47 15.21 18.93
CA PRO A 241 23.87 16.54 18.77
C PRO A 241 24.61 17.37 17.70
N LEU A 242 23.88 17.87 16.73
CA LEU A 242 24.36 18.73 15.66
C LEU A 242 23.77 20.13 15.86
N LYS A 243 24.55 21.01 16.47
CA LYS A 243 24.22 22.43 16.63
C LYS A 243 25.06 23.25 15.67
N GLY A 244 24.48 23.60 14.52
CA GLY A 244 25.09 24.53 13.59
C GLY A 244 25.15 25.96 14.16
N ASP A 245 26.20 26.69 13.79
CA ASP A 245 26.46 28.08 14.19
C ASP A 245 25.89 29.11 13.19
N GLY A 246 25.32 28.66 12.07
CA GLY A 246 24.76 29.51 11.02
C GLY A 246 25.79 30.02 10.03
N ARG A 247 27.10 29.78 10.27
CA ARG A 247 28.20 30.33 9.47
C ARG A 247 28.05 30.05 7.98
N LEU A 248 27.65 28.84 7.61
CA LEU A 248 27.55 28.42 6.21
C LEU A 248 26.15 28.73 5.66
N ARG A 249 25.12 28.49 6.46
CA ARG A 249 23.71 28.72 6.09
C ARG A 249 23.43 30.20 5.81
N ASP A 250 23.95 31.12 6.62
CA ASP A 250 23.74 32.56 6.45
C ASP A 250 24.51 33.14 5.25
N GLN A 251 25.60 32.48 4.84
CA GLN A 251 26.38 32.85 3.66
C GLN A 251 25.75 32.34 2.36
N LEU A 252 24.82 31.37 2.44
CA LEU A 252 24.20 30.76 1.27
C LEU A 252 23.30 31.79 0.56
N ARG A 253 23.67 32.14 -0.68
CA ARG A 253 22.87 33.04 -1.52
C ARG A 253 22.01 32.23 -2.48
N LEU A 254 20.71 32.21 -2.22
CA LEU A 254 19.73 31.59 -3.12
C LEU A 254 19.17 32.62 -4.11
N PRO A 255 18.87 32.22 -5.36
CA PRO A 255 18.23 33.10 -6.34
C PRO A 255 16.75 33.38 -6.06
N TYR A 256 16.19 32.80 -4.99
CA TYR A 256 14.81 32.93 -4.56
C TYR A 256 14.72 32.89 -3.03
N SER A 257 13.60 33.36 -2.48
CA SER A 257 13.32 33.21 -1.05
C SER A 257 12.68 31.84 -0.77
N PRO A 258 13.08 31.13 0.30
CA PRO A 258 12.41 29.91 0.72
C PRO A 258 10.91 30.15 1.00
N THR A 259 10.08 29.13 0.77
CA THR A 259 8.65 29.19 1.11
C THR A 259 8.43 29.08 2.62
N GLY A 260 7.23 29.41 3.10
CA GLY A 260 6.86 29.25 4.51
C GLY A 260 6.96 27.79 4.96
N ALA A 261 6.54 26.86 4.10
CA ALA A 261 6.68 25.42 4.33
C ALA A 261 8.15 24.97 4.42
N GLN A 262 9.03 25.50 3.56
CA GLN A 262 10.46 25.19 3.61
C GLN A 262 11.08 25.73 4.90
N SER A 263 10.85 27.00 5.25
CA SER A 263 11.38 27.61 6.48
C SER A 263 10.91 26.90 7.74
N ARG A 264 9.61 26.55 7.83
CA ARG A 264 9.05 25.74 8.93
C ARG A 264 9.75 24.39 9.05
N THR A 265 9.88 23.68 7.93
CA THR A 265 10.47 22.34 7.89
C THR A 265 11.96 22.36 8.26
N ILE A 266 12.70 23.38 7.79
CA ILE A 266 14.10 23.58 8.18
C ILE A 266 14.21 23.76 9.70
N ALA A 267 13.36 24.61 10.30
CA ALA A 267 13.36 24.83 11.74
C ALA A 267 12.98 23.56 12.54
N GLU A 268 12.02 22.76 12.06
CA GLU A 268 11.68 21.45 12.65
C GLU A 268 12.88 20.50 12.66
N ILE A 269 13.57 20.38 11.52
CA ILE A 269 14.75 19.52 11.38
C ILE A 269 15.88 20.03 12.29
N GLU A 270 16.14 21.34 12.33
CA GLU A 270 17.15 21.92 13.20
C GLU A 270 16.87 21.67 14.68
N GLY A 271 15.61 21.78 15.10
CA GLY A 271 15.18 21.47 16.45
C GLY A 271 15.50 20.02 16.86
N ASP A 272 15.33 19.07 15.93
CA ASP A 272 15.64 17.65 16.13
C ASP A 272 17.15 17.36 16.07
N LEU A 273 17.88 18.01 15.16
CA LEU A 273 19.33 17.82 14.99
C LEU A 273 20.12 18.18 16.26
N VAL A 274 19.66 19.18 17.02
CA VAL A 274 20.31 19.58 18.28
C VAL A 274 20.06 18.59 19.42
N GLN A 275 19.09 17.68 19.28
CA GLN A 275 18.76 16.73 20.35
C GLN A 275 19.83 15.63 20.49
N PRO A 276 20.02 15.09 21.71
CA PRO A 276 20.90 13.94 21.94
C PRO A 276 20.32 12.62 21.42
N THR A 277 19.10 12.64 20.88
CA THR A 277 18.43 11.49 20.30
C THR A 277 18.53 11.55 18.77
N PRO A 278 18.89 10.45 18.08
CA PRO A 278 18.95 10.44 16.62
C PRO A 278 17.59 10.78 16.00
N MET A 279 17.57 11.82 15.16
CA MET A 279 16.40 12.17 14.36
C MET A 279 16.12 11.05 13.36
N THR A 280 14.85 10.65 13.20
CA THR A 280 14.40 9.82 12.08
C THR A 280 13.16 10.49 11.49
N ARG A 281 13.34 11.23 10.39
CA ARG A 281 12.30 12.10 9.84
C ARG A 281 12.06 11.84 8.36
N LEU A 282 10.79 11.79 7.97
CA LEU A 282 10.31 11.69 6.60
C LEU A 282 9.89 13.08 6.11
N LEU A 283 10.65 13.61 5.17
CA LEU A 283 10.34 14.82 4.41
C LEU A 283 9.50 14.46 3.19
N GLN A 284 8.22 14.81 3.25
CA GLN A 284 7.28 14.64 2.15
C GLN A 284 7.10 15.96 1.42
N GLY A 285 7.05 15.90 0.10
CA GLY A 285 6.68 17.06 -0.69
C GLY A 285 6.53 16.67 -2.15
N ASP A 286 5.70 17.41 -2.87
CA ASP A 286 5.52 17.20 -4.30
C ASP A 286 6.86 17.35 -5.06
N VAL A 287 6.92 16.77 -6.24
CA VAL A 287 8.00 16.87 -7.20
C VAL A 287 8.33 18.35 -7.46
N GLY A 288 9.51 18.78 -6.97
CA GLY A 288 10.00 20.16 -7.07
C GLY A 288 9.39 21.15 -6.07
N SER A 289 8.88 20.68 -4.92
CA SER A 289 8.56 21.52 -3.75
C SER A 289 9.81 22.06 -3.02
N GLY A 290 11.02 21.75 -3.52
CA GLY A 290 12.29 22.19 -2.93
C GLY A 290 12.83 21.30 -1.81
N LYS A 291 12.49 20.01 -1.78
CA LYS A 291 13.07 19.02 -0.85
C LYS A 291 14.60 19.07 -0.77
N THR A 292 15.26 19.22 -1.92
CA THR A 292 16.72 19.33 -2.00
C THR A 292 17.26 20.52 -1.22
N LEU A 293 16.57 21.67 -1.21
CA LEU A 293 16.99 22.83 -0.41
C LEU A 293 16.97 22.50 1.09
N VAL A 294 15.88 21.90 1.56
CA VAL A 294 15.73 21.49 2.96
C VAL A 294 16.83 20.51 3.36
N ALA A 295 17.12 19.51 2.52
CA ALA A 295 18.23 18.57 2.74
C ALA A 295 19.59 19.27 2.76
N THR A 296 19.85 20.21 1.84
CA THR A 296 21.09 20.99 1.82
C THR A 296 21.27 21.79 3.11
N MET A 297 20.22 22.44 3.60
CA MET A 297 20.28 23.20 4.88
C MET A 297 20.58 22.28 6.06
N ALA A 298 19.99 21.08 6.11
CA ALA A 298 20.28 20.09 7.14
C ALA A 298 21.74 19.58 7.06
N LEU A 299 22.25 19.33 5.86
CA LEU A 299 23.65 18.94 5.63
C LEU A 299 24.61 20.06 6.08
N LEU A 300 24.33 21.32 5.74
CA LEU A 300 25.13 22.45 6.22
C LEU A 300 25.14 22.56 7.74
N CYS A 301 24.01 22.33 8.41
CA CYS A 301 23.96 22.28 9.89
C CYS A 301 24.89 21.20 10.46
N ALA A 302 24.96 20.02 9.84
CA ALA A 302 25.90 18.97 10.23
C ALA A 302 27.36 19.40 10.06
N VAL A 303 27.69 20.04 8.94
CA VAL A 303 29.04 20.56 8.65
C VAL A 303 29.44 21.67 9.62
N GLU A 304 28.52 22.60 9.94
CA GLU A 304 28.73 23.64 10.95
C GLU A 304 29.01 23.04 12.34
N ALA A 305 28.38 21.91 12.67
CA ALA A 305 28.64 21.16 13.92
C ALA A 305 29.93 20.31 13.86
N GLY A 306 30.73 20.44 12.81
CA GLY A 306 31.97 19.68 12.60
C GLY A 306 31.72 18.18 12.42
N ALA A 307 30.66 17.81 11.71
CA ALA A 307 30.36 16.45 11.31
C ALA A 307 30.17 16.38 9.78
N GLN A 308 30.34 15.19 9.22
CA GLN A 308 30.15 14.90 7.81
C GLN A 308 28.69 14.52 7.54
N GLY A 309 28.22 14.85 6.33
CA GLY A 309 26.91 14.47 5.82
C GLY A 309 27.01 13.48 4.67
N ALA A 310 25.99 12.64 4.50
CA ALA A 310 25.85 11.76 3.34
C ALA A 310 24.49 11.98 2.67
N LEU A 311 24.44 12.04 1.34
CA LEU A 311 23.22 12.06 0.53
C LEU A 311 23.21 10.84 -0.39
N LEU A 312 22.21 9.99 -0.20
CA LEU A 312 22.03 8.75 -0.94
C LEU A 312 20.94 8.89 -1.99
N ALA A 313 21.25 8.48 -3.21
CA ALA A 313 20.32 8.47 -4.33
C ALA A 313 20.26 7.07 -4.98
N PRO A 314 19.07 6.62 -5.45
CA PRO A 314 18.83 5.25 -5.91
C PRO A 314 19.61 4.89 -7.17
N THR A 315 19.85 5.87 -8.03
CA THR A 315 20.55 5.70 -9.30
C THR A 315 21.74 6.63 -9.39
N GLU A 316 22.68 6.25 -10.23
CA GLU A 316 23.86 7.06 -10.48
C GLU A 316 23.51 8.43 -11.08
N ILE A 317 22.54 8.49 -12.00
CA ILE A 317 22.09 9.74 -12.61
C ILE A 317 21.63 10.72 -11.52
N LEU A 318 20.78 10.25 -10.59
CA LEU A 318 20.26 11.11 -9.53
C LEU A 318 21.37 11.52 -8.55
N ALA A 319 22.31 10.62 -8.23
CA ALA A 319 23.48 10.96 -7.41
C ALA A 319 24.33 12.07 -8.07
N ARG A 320 24.56 11.99 -9.39
CA ARG A 320 25.31 13.01 -10.14
C ARG A 320 24.57 14.34 -10.19
N GLN A 321 23.27 14.32 -10.42
CA GLN A 321 22.44 15.52 -10.42
C GLN A 321 22.42 16.22 -9.05
N HIS A 322 22.32 15.46 -7.96
CA HIS A 322 22.45 16.00 -6.61
C HIS A 322 23.83 16.58 -6.39
N HIS A 323 24.90 15.86 -6.74
CA HIS A 323 26.27 16.36 -6.62
C HIS A 323 26.46 17.66 -7.39
N GLU A 324 26.03 17.74 -8.66
CA GLU A 324 26.12 18.97 -9.46
C GLU A 324 25.29 20.11 -8.85
N THR A 325 24.08 19.82 -8.39
CA THR A 325 23.20 20.81 -7.76
C THR A 325 23.79 21.34 -6.47
N LEU A 326 24.29 20.47 -5.58
CA LEU A 326 24.94 20.87 -4.34
C LEU A 326 26.22 21.65 -4.63
N SER A 327 27.11 21.15 -5.50
CA SER A 327 28.38 21.81 -5.82
C SER A 327 28.17 23.22 -6.41
N ARG A 328 27.14 23.39 -7.25
CA ARG A 328 26.76 24.72 -7.77
C ARG A 328 26.13 25.61 -6.70
N THR A 329 25.24 25.07 -5.88
CA THR A 329 24.52 25.83 -4.85
C THR A 329 25.45 26.29 -3.73
N LEU A 330 26.44 25.46 -3.37
CA LEU A 330 27.43 25.72 -2.33
C LEU A 330 28.70 26.40 -2.86
N ALA A 331 28.72 26.79 -4.14
CA ALA A 331 29.87 27.45 -4.74
C ALA A 331 30.22 28.73 -3.98
N GLY A 332 31.48 28.87 -3.58
CA GLY A 332 31.97 30.00 -2.78
C GLY A 332 31.90 29.80 -1.26
N LEU A 333 31.29 28.70 -0.78
CA LEU A 333 31.39 28.29 0.62
C LEU A 333 32.58 27.35 0.83
N PRO A 334 33.22 27.34 2.02
CA PRO A 334 34.30 26.42 2.35
C PRO A 334 33.72 25.04 2.70
N VAL A 335 33.08 24.39 1.73
CA VAL A 335 32.45 23.06 1.87
C VAL A 335 32.87 22.18 0.71
N ASN A 336 33.48 21.04 1.03
CA ASN A 336 33.94 20.06 0.06
C ASN A 336 32.86 18.98 -0.15
N VAL A 337 32.24 19.01 -1.34
CA VAL A 337 31.28 18.01 -1.78
C VAL A 337 31.97 17.01 -2.69
N ALA A 338 31.82 15.72 -2.42
CA ALA A 338 32.36 14.64 -3.24
C ALA A 338 31.26 13.68 -3.70
N ILE A 339 31.58 12.85 -4.69
CA ILE A 339 30.69 11.81 -5.20
C ILE A 339 31.35 10.42 -5.16
N LEU A 340 30.56 9.40 -4.80
CA LEU A 340 30.96 8.00 -4.88
C LEU A 340 29.82 7.14 -5.45
N THR A 341 30.00 6.69 -6.69
CA THR A 341 29.10 5.73 -7.36
C THR A 341 29.87 4.49 -7.82
N GLY A 342 29.30 3.71 -8.74
CA GLY A 342 29.99 2.58 -9.37
C GLY A 342 31.00 2.98 -10.46
N ARG A 343 31.00 4.23 -10.93
CA ARG A 343 31.91 4.69 -12.01
C ARG A 343 33.28 5.09 -11.50
N GLU A 344 33.39 5.61 -10.27
CA GLU A 344 34.66 6.02 -9.69
C GLU A 344 35.52 4.78 -9.40
N LYS A 345 36.68 4.70 -10.08
CA LYS A 345 37.63 3.58 -10.01
C LYS A 345 39.06 4.08 -9.80
N GLY A 346 39.91 3.21 -9.26
CA GLY A 346 41.34 3.48 -9.05
C GLY A 346 41.58 4.72 -8.16
N LYS A 347 42.51 5.58 -8.59
CA LYS A 347 42.99 6.73 -7.81
C LYS A 347 41.89 7.70 -7.36
N ALA A 348 40.89 7.96 -8.21
CA ALA A 348 39.81 8.88 -7.87
C ALA A 348 38.99 8.36 -6.68
N ARG A 349 38.71 7.04 -6.67
CA ARG A 349 38.01 6.39 -5.59
C ARG A 349 38.83 6.37 -4.30
N GLU A 350 40.12 6.06 -4.40
CA GLU A 350 41.04 6.06 -3.25
C GLU A 350 41.13 7.45 -2.61
N ALA A 351 41.23 8.51 -3.40
CA ALA A 351 41.23 9.89 -2.91
C ALA A 351 39.92 10.21 -2.16
N THR A 352 38.76 9.83 -2.69
CA THR A 352 37.48 10.02 -1.99
C THR A 352 37.44 9.26 -0.66
N LEU A 353 37.89 8.00 -0.62
CA LEU A 353 37.90 7.20 0.61
C LEU A 353 38.84 7.79 1.68
N MET A 354 40.02 8.26 1.26
CA MET A 354 40.97 8.93 2.16
C MET A 354 40.39 10.24 2.69
N GLY A 355 39.79 11.05 1.82
CA GLY A 355 39.20 12.33 2.21
C GLY A 355 38.00 12.19 3.16
N LEU A 356 37.26 11.08 3.07
CA LEU A 356 36.19 10.77 4.03
C LEU A 356 36.74 10.36 5.40
N ALA A 357 37.80 9.55 5.40
CA ALA A 357 38.42 9.05 6.62
C ALA A 357 39.21 10.15 7.37
N ASP A 358 39.85 11.08 6.66
CA ASP A 358 40.57 12.19 7.28
C ASP A 358 39.67 13.39 7.64
N GLY A 359 38.48 13.48 7.03
CA GLY A 359 37.47 14.50 7.28
C GLY A 359 37.56 15.72 6.35
N SER A 360 38.41 15.70 5.31
CA SER A 360 38.51 16.78 4.32
C SER A 360 37.31 16.85 3.38
N ILE A 361 36.53 15.78 3.24
CA ILE A 361 35.24 15.78 2.54
C ILE A 361 34.12 16.00 3.55
N ASP A 362 33.35 17.07 3.38
CA ASP A 362 32.25 17.44 4.28
C ASP A 362 30.94 16.71 3.93
N ILE A 363 30.64 16.61 2.63
CA ILE A 363 29.40 16.01 2.13
C ILE A 363 29.72 14.97 1.06
N LEU A 364 29.25 13.73 1.28
CA LEU A 364 29.33 12.67 0.28
C LEU A 364 27.98 12.44 -0.40
N VAL A 365 27.93 12.60 -1.71
CA VAL A 365 26.80 12.16 -2.52
C VAL A 365 27.10 10.78 -3.11
N GLY A 366 26.16 9.85 -3.10
CA GLY A 366 26.44 8.56 -3.70
C GLY A 366 25.26 7.62 -3.81
N THR A 367 25.55 6.43 -4.32
CA THR A 367 24.57 5.35 -4.46
C THR A 367 24.81 4.28 -3.40
N HIS A 368 24.34 3.06 -3.65
CA HIS A 368 24.64 1.88 -2.86
C HIS A 368 26.15 1.64 -2.63
N ALA A 369 27.03 2.27 -3.41
CA ALA A 369 28.48 2.24 -3.20
C ALA A 369 28.92 2.75 -1.81
N ILE A 370 28.13 3.64 -1.18
CA ILE A 370 28.42 4.19 0.15
C ILE A 370 28.39 3.11 1.25
N PHE A 371 27.62 2.03 1.07
CA PHE A 371 27.47 0.98 2.08
C PHE A 371 28.64 -0.01 2.12
N GLN A 372 29.54 0.01 1.13
CA GLN A 372 30.63 -0.96 1.05
C GLN A 372 31.55 -0.84 2.27
N ASP A 373 32.08 -1.97 2.77
CA ASP A 373 32.85 -2.03 4.03
C ASP A 373 34.02 -1.02 4.08
N LYS A 374 34.68 -0.80 2.94
CA LYS A 374 35.81 0.12 2.80
C LYS A 374 35.48 1.61 2.95
N VAL A 375 34.20 1.99 2.91
CA VAL A 375 33.78 3.39 3.10
C VAL A 375 33.72 3.67 4.59
N GLY A 376 34.62 4.50 5.09
CA GLY A 376 34.67 4.95 6.47
C GLY A 376 34.63 6.47 6.54
N TYR A 377 33.85 7.01 7.48
CA TYR A 377 33.78 8.44 7.76
C TYR A 377 34.58 8.74 9.01
N ARG A 378 35.19 9.94 9.07
CA ARG A 378 35.75 10.45 10.32
C ARG A 378 34.67 10.67 11.37
N LYS A 379 33.55 11.30 10.97
CA LYS A 379 32.46 11.65 11.88
C LYS A 379 31.15 11.88 11.12
N LEU A 380 30.46 10.81 10.74
CA LEU A 380 29.15 10.92 10.08
C LEU A 380 28.08 11.37 11.09
N GLY A 381 27.46 12.54 10.84
CA GLY A 381 26.42 13.11 11.70
C GLY A 381 25.01 13.01 11.13
N LEU A 382 24.86 13.12 9.81
CA LEU A 382 23.57 13.13 9.12
C LEU A 382 23.62 12.29 7.84
N ALA A 383 22.62 11.45 7.64
CA ALA A 383 22.36 10.77 6.38
C ALA A 383 21.02 11.24 5.81
N VAL A 384 21.03 11.66 4.55
CA VAL A 384 19.87 12.00 3.75
C VAL A 384 19.64 10.88 2.73
N VAL A 385 18.44 10.33 2.66
CA VAL A 385 18.08 9.29 1.68
C VAL A 385 16.98 9.83 0.77
N ASP A 386 17.25 9.92 -0.53
CA ASP A 386 16.26 10.31 -1.53
C ASP A 386 15.59 9.08 -2.17
N GLU A 387 14.31 9.21 -2.49
CA GLU A 387 13.46 8.14 -3.04
C GLU A 387 13.52 6.83 -2.24
N GLN A 388 13.10 6.90 -0.98
CA GLN A 388 13.17 5.81 0.01
C GLN A 388 12.72 4.44 -0.48
N HIS A 389 11.69 4.37 -1.33
CA HIS A 389 11.06 3.11 -1.74
C HIS A 389 12.03 2.15 -2.47
N ARG A 390 13.20 2.62 -2.91
CA ARG A 390 14.26 1.78 -3.50
C ARG A 390 15.30 1.28 -2.49
N PHE A 391 15.30 1.79 -1.26
CA PHE A 391 16.27 1.45 -0.22
C PHE A 391 15.61 0.71 0.95
N GLY A 392 16.04 -0.53 1.19
CA GLY A 392 15.46 -1.41 2.21
C GLY A 392 15.91 -1.09 3.65
N VAL A 393 15.23 -1.69 4.63
CA VAL A 393 15.56 -1.60 6.07
C VAL A 393 17.02 -1.95 6.37
N ALA A 394 17.55 -2.99 5.71
CA ALA A 394 18.92 -3.46 5.90
C ALA A 394 19.98 -2.40 5.57
N GLN A 395 19.72 -1.55 4.57
CA GLN A 395 20.65 -0.50 4.16
C GLN A 395 20.67 0.66 5.19
N ARG A 396 19.53 0.98 5.80
CA ARG A 396 19.47 1.94 6.91
C ARG A 396 20.31 1.48 8.10
N MET A 397 20.25 0.19 8.43
CA MET A 397 21.08 -0.41 9.49
C MET A 397 22.58 -0.35 9.15
N LEU A 398 22.96 -0.56 7.89
CA LEU A 398 24.35 -0.45 7.46
C LEU A 398 24.90 0.97 7.63
N LEU A 399 24.13 2.03 7.34
CA LEU A 399 24.54 3.41 7.61
C LEU A 399 24.69 3.69 9.12
N GLN A 400 23.79 3.16 9.93
CA GLN A 400 23.93 3.28 11.40
C GLN A 400 25.19 2.58 11.90
N ALA A 401 25.60 1.46 11.29
CA ALA A 401 26.82 0.74 11.64
C ALA A 401 28.11 1.43 11.16
N LYS A 402 28.03 2.43 10.28
CA LYS A 402 29.18 3.18 9.75
C LYS A 402 29.65 4.32 10.67
N ALA A 403 28.92 4.61 11.73
CA ALA A 403 29.22 5.70 12.66
C ALA A 403 29.29 5.17 14.09
N ASP A 404 30.20 5.72 14.89
CA ASP A 404 30.36 5.36 16.32
C ASP A 404 29.08 5.61 17.14
N ARG A 405 28.32 6.62 16.73
CA ARG A 405 26.97 6.91 17.23
C ARG A 405 26.00 6.91 16.06
N PRO A 406 24.75 6.46 16.24
CA PRO A 406 23.77 6.49 15.17
C PRO A 406 23.63 7.92 14.62
N PRO A 407 23.81 8.14 13.31
CA PRO A 407 23.63 9.45 12.71
C PRO A 407 22.14 9.81 12.67
N HIS A 408 21.86 11.10 12.56
CA HIS A 408 20.52 11.58 12.23
C HIS A 408 20.15 11.07 10.83
N LEU A 409 18.89 10.70 10.62
CA LEU A 409 18.36 10.19 9.36
C LEU A 409 17.22 11.08 8.87
N LEU A 410 17.43 11.71 7.71
CA LEU A 410 16.40 12.42 6.96
C LEU A 410 16.07 11.61 5.71
N VAL A 411 14.82 11.28 5.51
CA VAL A 411 14.37 10.52 4.34
C VAL A 411 13.43 11.38 3.51
N MET A 412 13.60 11.40 2.20
CA MET A 412 12.81 12.21 1.28
C MET A 412 12.00 11.31 0.35
N THR A 413 10.77 11.72 0.08
CA THR A 413 9.91 11.09 -0.92
C THR A 413 9.30 12.16 -1.82
N ALA A 414 9.35 11.92 -3.14
CA ALA A 414 8.66 12.78 -4.08
C ALA A 414 7.19 12.39 -4.26
N THR A 415 6.83 11.14 -3.97
CA THR A 415 5.45 10.69 -3.90
C THR A 415 4.85 11.10 -2.57
N PRO A 416 3.80 11.94 -2.55
CA PRO A 416 3.06 12.22 -1.34
C PRO A 416 2.45 10.91 -0.82
N ILE A 417 2.67 10.63 0.45
CA ILE A 417 2.13 9.44 1.11
C ILE A 417 0.92 9.90 1.92
N PRO A 418 -0.25 9.23 1.80
CA PRO A 418 -1.42 9.53 2.58
C PRO A 418 -1.07 9.56 4.07
N ARG A 419 -1.71 10.47 4.82
CA ARG A 419 -1.49 10.56 6.27
C ARG A 419 -1.71 9.21 6.95
N THR A 420 -2.79 8.53 6.59
CA THR A 420 -3.18 7.21 7.09
C THR A 420 -2.07 6.17 6.90
N LEU A 421 -1.49 6.09 5.68
CA LEU A 421 -0.37 5.17 5.41
C LEU A 421 0.91 5.56 6.14
N THR A 422 1.14 6.87 6.28
CA THR A 422 2.30 7.37 7.03
C THR A 422 2.23 6.98 8.50
N LEU A 423 1.05 7.08 9.12
CA LEU A 423 0.84 6.66 10.51
C LEU A 423 0.88 5.15 10.69
N SER A 424 0.33 4.37 9.75
CA SER A 424 0.28 2.91 9.88
C SER A 424 1.60 2.20 9.59
N HIS A 425 2.35 2.65 8.58
CA HIS A 425 3.57 1.97 8.11
C HIS A 425 4.86 2.71 8.49
N TYR A 426 4.83 4.04 8.50
CA TYR A 426 6.00 4.88 8.80
C TYR A 426 5.90 5.55 10.16
N GLY A 427 4.99 5.08 11.03
CA GLY A 427 4.78 5.60 12.38
C GLY A 427 5.96 5.37 13.33
N GLU A 428 7.15 5.04 12.83
CA GLU A 428 8.44 5.20 13.53
C GLU A 428 9.11 6.56 13.25
N MET A 429 8.78 7.24 12.15
CA MET A 429 9.41 8.48 11.69
C MET A 429 8.56 9.71 11.98
N ASP A 430 9.18 10.81 12.40
CA ASP A 430 8.50 12.12 12.40
C ASP A 430 8.30 12.59 10.96
N VAL A 431 7.25 13.38 10.67
CA VAL A 431 6.86 13.72 9.30
C VAL A 431 6.83 15.23 9.14
N SER A 432 7.57 15.74 8.15
CA SER A 432 7.46 17.13 7.69
C SER A 432 6.89 17.18 6.28
N ARG A 433 6.00 18.14 6.03
CA ARG A 433 5.33 18.29 4.74
C ARG A 433 5.68 19.64 4.12
N LEU A 434 6.12 19.60 2.87
CA LEU A 434 6.22 20.76 1.99
C LEU A 434 4.92 20.88 1.20
N ASP A 435 3.97 21.62 1.77
CA ASP A 435 2.63 21.89 1.26
C ASP A 435 2.54 23.16 0.39
N GLU A 436 3.67 23.85 0.20
CA GLU A 436 3.79 25.05 -0.64
C GLU A 436 4.75 24.81 -1.80
N MET A 437 4.41 25.34 -2.99
CA MET A 437 5.28 25.33 -4.16
C MET A 437 6.18 26.57 -4.18
N PRO A 438 7.45 26.47 -4.64
CA PRO A 438 8.33 27.63 -4.77
C PRO A 438 7.75 28.74 -5.66
N PRO A 439 8.08 30.02 -5.39
CA PRO A 439 7.65 31.15 -6.22
C PRO A 439 8.08 31.00 -7.68
N GLY A 440 7.21 31.42 -8.62
CA GLY A 440 7.49 31.41 -10.05
C GLY A 440 7.03 30.15 -10.79
N ARG A 441 6.60 29.09 -10.07
CA ARG A 441 6.10 27.86 -10.70
C ARG A 441 4.61 27.96 -11.03
N GLN A 442 4.25 27.71 -12.29
CA GLN A 442 2.87 27.72 -12.74
C GLN A 442 2.23 26.32 -12.63
N PRO A 443 0.94 26.21 -12.24
CA PRO A 443 0.22 24.94 -12.25
C PRO A 443 0.22 24.29 -13.63
N ILE A 444 0.32 22.96 -13.67
CA ILE A 444 0.31 22.22 -14.93
C ILE A 444 -1.13 22.12 -15.42
N GLU A 445 -1.36 22.55 -16.66
CA GLU A 445 -2.67 22.42 -17.28
C GLU A 445 -2.86 20.96 -17.71
N THR A 446 -3.80 20.25 -17.08
CA THR A 446 -4.05 18.83 -17.38
C THR A 446 -5.34 18.69 -18.19
N ARG A 447 -5.28 17.99 -19.33
CA ARG A 447 -6.44 17.73 -20.20
C ARG A 447 -6.56 16.24 -20.49
N VAL A 448 -7.80 15.72 -20.45
CA VAL A 448 -8.12 14.35 -20.83
C VAL A 448 -8.68 14.34 -22.25
N ILE A 449 -8.06 13.59 -23.16
CA ILE A 449 -8.38 13.55 -24.59
C ILE A 449 -8.67 12.10 -25.01
N ALA A 450 -9.62 11.89 -25.92
CA ALA A 450 -9.86 10.57 -26.51
C ALA A 450 -8.67 10.16 -27.41
N GLY A 451 -8.22 8.90 -27.30
CA GLY A 451 -7.09 8.39 -28.07
C GLY A 451 -7.25 8.45 -29.59
N GLU A 452 -8.47 8.55 -30.11
CA GLU A 452 -8.75 8.70 -31.54
C GLU A 452 -8.18 10.00 -32.14
N ARG A 453 -7.88 11.00 -31.31
CA ARG A 453 -7.35 12.31 -31.73
C ARG A 453 -5.82 12.36 -31.79
N LEU A 454 -5.16 11.22 -31.96
CA LEU A 454 -3.69 11.11 -32.00
C LEU A 454 -3.06 11.99 -33.08
N ASP A 455 -3.67 12.09 -34.26
CA ASP A 455 -3.14 12.92 -35.36
C ASP A 455 -3.16 14.42 -35.02
N GLU A 456 -4.21 14.88 -34.35
CA GLU A 456 -4.27 16.27 -33.85
C GLU A 456 -3.18 16.55 -32.81
N ILE A 457 -2.89 15.57 -31.96
CA ILE A 457 -1.85 15.65 -30.93
C ILE A 457 -0.46 15.66 -31.57
N ALA A 458 -0.22 14.84 -32.60
CA ALA A 458 1.02 14.88 -33.38
C ALA A 458 1.21 16.25 -34.04
N GLY A 459 0.15 16.83 -34.62
CA GLY A 459 0.20 18.20 -35.15
C GLY A 459 0.49 19.26 -34.07
N ALA A 460 -0.08 19.12 -32.87
CA ALA A 460 0.21 19.99 -31.73
C ALA A 460 1.66 19.84 -31.24
N LEU A 461 2.19 18.62 -31.21
CA LEU A 461 3.57 18.33 -30.90
C LEU A 461 4.52 19.00 -31.90
N GLY A 462 4.23 18.93 -33.20
CA GLY A 462 5.03 19.63 -34.23
C GLY A 462 5.13 21.14 -33.99
N ARG A 463 4.01 21.80 -33.66
CA ARG A 463 4.02 23.24 -33.30
C ARG A 463 4.80 23.51 -32.02
N HIS A 464 4.77 22.59 -31.06
CA HIS A 464 5.51 22.71 -29.81
C HIS A 464 7.03 22.63 -30.02
N LEU A 465 7.47 21.67 -30.84
CA LEU A 465 8.87 21.50 -31.23
C LEU A 465 9.39 22.67 -32.06
N ALA A 466 8.57 23.18 -33.01
CA ALA A 466 8.92 24.35 -33.82
C ALA A 466 9.17 25.62 -32.98
N ALA A 467 8.60 25.69 -31.77
CA ALA A 467 8.85 26.76 -30.82
C ALA A 467 10.08 26.53 -29.93
N GLY A 468 10.93 25.54 -30.24
CA GLY A 468 12.18 25.23 -29.52
C GLY A 468 11.98 24.53 -28.18
N ARG A 469 10.78 24.02 -27.90
CA ARG A 469 10.44 23.36 -26.63
C ARG A 469 10.49 21.85 -26.78
N GLN A 470 10.65 21.16 -25.65
CA GLN A 470 10.76 19.70 -25.61
C GLN A 470 9.48 19.05 -25.06
N ALA A 471 9.29 17.77 -25.38
CA ALA A 471 8.13 17.00 -24.95
C ALA A 471 8.49 15.58 -24.51
N TYR A 472 7.75 15.07 -23.53
CA TYR A 472 7.72 13.66 -23.17
C TYR A 472 6.50 12.99 -23.81
N TRP A 473 6.72 11.78 -24.31
CA TRP A 473 5.68 10.92 -24.84
C TRP A 473 5.74 9.55 -24.17
N VAL A 474 4.78 9.26 -23.29
CA VAL A 474 4.74 8.03 -22.49
C VAL A 474 3.80 7.02 -23.13
N CYS A 475 4.33 5.83 -23.44
CA CYS A 475 3.57 4.72 -24.00
C CYS A 475 2.95 3.85 -22.89
N PRO A 476 1.81 3.17 -23.17
CA PRO A 476 1.09 2.40 -22.17
C PRO A 476 1.90 1.19 -21.69
N LEU A 477 1.73 0.86 -20.41
CA LEU A 477 2.16 -0.41 -19.84
C LEU A 477 1.19 -1.53 -20.22
N VAL A 478 1.73 -2.71 -20.50
CA VAL A 478 1.01 -3.98 -20.54
C VAL A 478 1.44 -4.79 -19.32
N GLU A 479 0.52 -4.95 -18.36
CA GLU A 479 0.77 -5.53 -17.03
C GLU A 479 1.41 -6.94 -17.07
N GLU A 480 1.34 -7.64 -18.20
CA GLU A 480 1.82 -9.02 -18.36
C GLU A 480 3.16 -9.18 -19.11
N SER A 481 3.72 -8.14 -19.77
CA SER A 481 4.94 -8.32 -20.58
C SER A 481 5.77 -7.06 -20.87
N GLU A 482 7.00 -7.02 -20.33
CA GLU A 482 8.02 -6.00 -20.67
C GLU A 482 8.42 -6.01 -22.16
N GLN A 483 8.22 -7.11 -22.88
CA GLN A 483 8.49 -7.17 -24.33
C GLN A 483 7.45 -6.35 -25.11
N SER A 484 6.20 -6.34 -24.64
CA SER A 484 5.13 -5.56 -25.25
C SER A 484 5.35 -4.06 -25.05
N ASP A 485 5.84 -3.65 -23.86
CA ASP A 485 6.14 -2.25 -23.56
C ASP A 485 7.26 -1.68 -24.44
N GLN A 486 8.31 -2.49 -24.66
CA GLN A 486 9.40 -2.15 -25.58
C GLN A 486 8.88 -1.94 -27.00
N ALA A 487 8.11 -2.90 -27.53
CA ALA A 487 7.58 -2.84 -28.88
C ALA A 487 6.69 -1.61 -29.09
N ALA A 488 5.88 -1.25 -28.08
CA ALA A 488 5.04 -0.05 -28.12
C ALA A 488 5.86 1.24 -28.19
N ALA A 489 6.88 1.39 -27.33
CA ALA A 489 7.75 2.57 -27.32
C ALA A 489 8.58 2.70 -28.61
N GLU A 490 9.14 1.60 -29.11
CA GLU A 490 9.91 1.60 -30.37
C GLU A 490 9.02 1.90 -31.58
N SER A 491 7.84 1.28 -31.69
CA SER A 491 6.90 1.53 -32.78
C SER A 491 6.42 2.98 -32.79
N ARG A 492 6.13 3.55 -31.61
CA ARG A 492 5.75 4.96 -31.49
C ARG A 492 6.90 5.88 -31.86
N ALA A 493 8.12 5.58 -31.39
CA ALA A 493 9.31 6.35 -31.74
C ALA A 493 9.53 6.35 -33.26
N GLU A 494 9.37 5.21 -33.93
CA GLU A 494 9.49 5.10 -35.38
C GLU A 494 8.47 5.98 -36.11
N THR A 495 7.22 5.94 -35.67
CA THR A 495 6.15 6.79 -36.24
C THR A 495 6.45 8.28 -36.05
N LEU A 496 6.96 8.67 -34.88
CA LEU A 496 7.31 10.06 -34.60
C LEU A 496 8.59 10.49 -35.34
N ARG A 497 9.55 9.59 -35.57
CA ARG A 497 10.74 9.85 -36.41
C ARG A 497 10.38 10.12 -37.86
N GLN A 498 9.37 9.44 -38.40
CA GLN A 498 8.86 9.73 -39.74
C GLN A 498 8.32 11.17 -39.86
N LEU A 499 7.84 11.74 -38.75
CA LEU A 499 7.30 13.10 -38.71
C LEU A 499 8.33 14.18 -38.31
N PHE A 500 9.24 13.86 -37.39
CA PHE A 500 10.13 14.82 -36.73
C PHE A 500 11.63 14.50 -36.87
N GLY A 501 11.98 13.46 -37.61
CA GLY A 501 13.36 13.04 -37.87
C GLY A 501 14.13 12.61 -36.61
N ASP A 502 15.43 12.89 -36.61
CA ASP A 502 16.37 12.48 -35.56
C ASP A 502 16.19 13.21 -34.22
N THR A 503 15.18 14.08 -34.10
CA THR A 503 14.85 14.77 -32.85
C THR A 503 14.14 13.88 -31.82
N VAL A 504 13.84 12.63 -32.17
CA VAL A 504 13.07 11.68 -31.36
C VAL A 504 13.98 10.63 -30.72
N GLY A 505 14.14 10.70 -29.41
CA GLY A 505 14.80 9.68 -28.59
C GLY A 505 13.82 8.63 -28.05
N VAL A 506 14.34 7.47 -27.67
CA VAL A 506 13.56 6.39 -27.03
C VAL A 506 14.24 5.90 -25.76
N VAL A 507 13.48 5.70 -24.68
CA VAL A 507 13.95 5.07 -23.43
C VAL A 507 12.94 4.04 -22.93
N HIS A 508 13.38 2.78 -22.74
CA HIS A 508 12.52 1.71 -22.22
C HIS A 508 13.29 0.79 -21.25
N GLY A 509 12.56 -0.07 -20.51
CA GLY A 509 13.07 -0.83 -19.36
C GLY A 509 14.26 -1.73 -19.67
N ARG A 510 14.33 -2.26 -20.89
CA ARG A 510 15.34 -3.24 -21.32
C ARG A 510 16.64 -2.64 -21.83
N MET A 511 16.71 -1.33 -22.08
CA MET A 511 17.97 -0.68 -22.46
C MET A 511 18.99 -0.79 -21.33
N LYS A 512 20.27 -0.95 -21.70
CA LYS A 512 21.35 -1.00 -20.71
C LYS A 512 21.51 0.38 -20.07
N GLY A 513 21.92 0.41 -18.79
CA GLY A 513 22.14 1.67 -18.04
C GLY A 513 22.91 2.74 -18.84
N PRO A 514 24.08 2.43 -19.41
CA PRO A 514 24.85 3.41 -20.20
C PRO A 514 24.13 3.96 -21.43
N GLU A 515 23.30 3.15 -22.10
CA GLU A 515 22.54 3.55 -23.30
C GLU A 515 21.39 4.50 -22.90
N LYS A 516 20.66 4.17 -21.82
CA LYS A 516 19.63 5.05 -21.25
C LYS A 516 20.23 6.39 -20.85
N ASP A 517 21.36 6.34 -20.15
CA ASP A 517 22.05 7.54 -19.65
C ASP A 517 22.47 8.45 -20.81
N ALA A 518 22.93 7.88 -21.94
CA ALA A 518 23.31 8.65 -23.12
C ALA A 518 22.11 9.37 -23.75
N VAL A 519 21.00 8.66 -24.00
CA VAL A 519 19.79 9.26 -24.58
C VAL A 519 19.20 10.33 -23.65
N MET A 520 19.16 10.07 -22.34
CA MET A 520 18.69 11.05 -21.37
C MET A 520 19.59 12.31 -21.32
N ALA A 521 20.91 12.15 -21.45
CA ALA A 521 21.84 13.28 -21.51
C ALA A 521 21.64 14.11 -22.79
N GLU A 522 21.39 13.47 -23.93
CA GLU A 522 21.09 14.17 -25.19
C GLU A 522 19.77 14.95 -25.12
N PHE A 523 18.74 14.34 -24.53
CA PHE A 523 17.46 15.02 -24.29
C PHE A 523 17.64 16.18 -23.31
N SER A 524 18.33 16.00 -22.18
CA SER A 524 18.59 17.09 -21.24
C SER A 524 19.40 18.24 -21.84
N ALA A 525 20.29 17.94 -22.80
CA ALA A 525 21.09 18.95 -23.51
C ALA A 525 20.33 19.66 -24.65
N GLY A 526 19.06 19.33 -24.87
CA GLY A 526 18.24 19.93 -25.93
C GLY A 526 18.54 19.40 -27.34
N LYS A 527 19.33 18.33 -27.48
CA LYS A 527 19.63 17.71 -28.79
C LYS A 527 18.44 16.92 -29.34
N LEU A 528 17.61 16.38 -28.44
CA LEU A 528 16.38 15.66 -28.76
C LEU A 528 15.19 16.53 -28.38
N GLY A 529 14.25 16.72 -29.30
CA GLY A 529 13.00 17.46 -29.08
C GLY A 529 11.93 16.63 -28.38
N VAL A 530 11.90 15.32 -28.63
CA VAL A 530 10.91 14.40 -28.06
C VAL A 530 11.61 13.21 -27.42
N LEU A 531 11.19 12.85 -26.21
CA LEU A 531 11.56 11.59 -25.59
C LEU A 531 10.35 10.66 -25.49
N VAL A 532 10.38 9.59 -26.28
CA VAL A 532 9.40 8.49 -26.20
C VAL A 532 9.86 7.49 -25.16
N ALA A 533 9.00 7.13 -24.22
CA ALA A 533 9.41 6.20 -23.19
C ALA A 533 8.27 5.45 -22.50
N THR A 534 8.63 4.38 -21.79
CA THR A 534 7.74 3.67 -20.89
C THR A 534 7.78 4.31 -19.49
N THR A 535 7.19 3.69 -18.46
CA THR A 535 7.24 4.20 -17.06
C THR A 535 8.62 4.36 -16.45
N VAL A 536 9.68 3.99 -17.17
CA VAL A 536 11.07 4.08 -16.71
C VAL A 536 11.54 5.53 -16.52
N ILE A 537 10.84 6.53 -17.09
CA ILE A 537 11.10 7.96 -16.78
C ILE A 537 10.68 8.35 -15.35
N GLU A 538 10.13 7.42 -14.56
CA GLU A 538 9.86 7.66 -13.13
C GLU A 538 11.11 8.07 -12.33
N VAL A 539 12.34 7.93 -12.85
CA VAL A 539 13.57 8.31 -12.12
C VAL A 539 14.32 9.51 -12.72
N GLY A 540 14.28 10.61 -11.96
CA GLY A 540 15.43 11.50 -11.76
C GLY A 540 15.59 12.74 -12.63
N VAL A 541 15.60 12.64 -13.96
CA VAL A 541 16.15 13.76 -14.77
C VAL A 541 15.19 14.96 -14.82
N ASP A 542 15.72 16.13 -14.49
CA ASP A 542 15.01 17.42 -14.55
C ASP A 542 15.37 18.13 -15.87
N VAL A 543 14.38 18.36 -16.73
CA VAL A 543 14.56 19.03 -18.03
C VAL A 543 13.68 20.28 -18.07
N PRO A 544 14.20 21.47 -17.70
CA PRO A 544 13.39 22.70 -17.58
C PRO A 544 12.66 23.11 -18.88
N ASN A 545 13.23 22.78 -20.04
CA ASN A 545 12.65 23.09 -21.35
C ASN A 545 11.57 22.08 -21.81
N ALA A 546 11.38 20.98 -21.06
CA ALA A 546 10.31 20.03 -21.31
C ALA A 546 9.00 20.51 -20.67
N THR A 547 8.09 20.99 -21.52
CA THR A 547 6.85 21.67 -21.11
C THR A 547 5.58 20.96 -21.59
N LEU A 548 5.71 19.86 -22.34
CA LEU A 548 4.60 19.04 -22.80
C LEU A 548 4.79 17.59 -22.36
N MET A 549 3.79 17.04 -21.66
CA MET A 549 3.71 15.64 -21.26
C MET A 549 2.52 14.99 -21.96
N ILE A 550 2.74 13.93 -22.74
CA ILE A 550 1.69 13.17 -23.41
C ILE A 550 1.73 11.74 -22.86
N ILE A 551 0.61 11.26 -22.32
CA ILE A 551 0.51 9.92 -21.74
C ILE A 551 -0.56 9.13 -22.51
N GLU A 552 -0.12 8.14 -23.28
CA GLU A 552 -1.00 7.19 -23.98
C GLU A 552 -1.58 6.16 -23.01
N GLY A 553 -2.87 5.84 -23.18
CA GLY A 553 -3.54 4.82 -22.36
C GLY A 553 -3.57 5.18 -20.87
N ALA A 554 -3.75 6.46 -20.55
CA ALA A 554 -3.72 6.99 -19.18
C ALA A 554 -4.71 6.30 -18.23
N ASP A 555 -5.79 5.71 -18.76
CA ASP A 555 -6.77 4.91 -18.01
C ASP A 555 -6.23 3.61 -17.42
N ARG A 556 -5.05 3.16 -17.88
CA ARG A 556 -4.33 1.96 -17.40
C ARG A 556 -3.33 2.26 -16.28
N PHE A 557 -3.05 3.53 -16.01
CA PHE A 557 -2.07 3.91 -15.00
C PHE A 557 -2.72 4.13 -13.63
N GLY A 558 -1.96 3.87 -12.57
CA GLY A 558 -2.33 4.30 -11.21
C GLY A 558 -2.24 5.82 -11.05
N LEU A 559 -2.99 6.40 -10.11
CA LEU A 559 -2.97 7.86 -9.87
C LEU A 559 -1.59 8.36 -9.48
N ALA A 560 -0.89 7.63 -8.60
CA ALA A 560 0.47 7.98 -8.19
C ALA A 560 1.45 8.05 -9.39
N GLN A 561 1.36 7.10 -10.32
CA GLN A 561 2.20 7.07 -11.52
C GLN A 561 1.87 8.24 -12.45
N LEU A 562 0.57 8.50 -12.71
CA LEU A 562 0.14 9.65 -13.50
C LEU A 562 0.62 10.97 -12.90
N HIS A 563 0.59 11.09 -11.57
CA HIS A 563 1.07 12.26 -10.86
C HIS A 563 2.59 12.44 -10.97
N GLN A 564 3.37 11.36 -10.79
CA GLN A 564 4.83 11.39 -10.98
C GLN A 564 5.22 11.76 -12.41
N LEU A 565 4.54 11.19 -13.42
CA LEU A 565 4.75 11.51 -14.83
C LEU A 565 4.39 12.97 -15.11
N ARG A 566 3.22 13.45 -14.63
CA ARG A 566 2.84 14.87 -14.75
C ARG A 566 3.91 15.79 -14.15
N GLY A 567 4.49 15.44 -13.00
CA GLY A 567 5.55 16.21 -12.33
C GLY A 567 6.90 16.27 -13.08
N ARG A 568 7.07 15.54 -14.18
CA ARG A 568 8.25 15.62 -15.05
C ARG A 568 8.30 16.87 -15.92
N VAL A 569 7.17 17.57 -16.08
CA VAL A 569 7.08 18.88 -16.74
C VAL A 569 6.79 19.99 -15.72
N GLY A 570 6.84 21.24 -16.15
CA GLY A 570 6.58 22.40 -15.27
C GLY A 570 7.75 22.73 -14.35
N ARG A 571 8.98 22.53 -14.85
CA ARG A 571 10.23 22.75 -14.10
C ARG A 571 10.87 24.10 -14.37
N GLY A 572 10.56 24.71 -15.51
CA GLY A 572 10.87 26.10 -15.83
C GLY A 572 9.77 27.08 -15.42
N ASP A 573 9.93 28.32 -15.86
CA ASP A 573 8.98 29.43 -15.75
C ASP A 573 7.83 29.36 -16.78
N GLN A 574 7.99 28.51 -17.80
CA GLN A 574 7.04 28.34 -18.88
C GLN A 574 5.80 27.53 -18.48
N ARG A 575 4.65 27.87 -19.08
CA ARG A 575 3.42 27.09 -18.96
C ARG A 575 3.63 25.67 -19.48
N SER A 576 3.27 24.70 -18.66
CA SER A 576 3.38 23.28 -18.99
C SER A 576 2.01 22.62 -19.09
N VAL A 577 1.90 21.68 -20.02
CA VAL A 577 0.65 20.99 -20.35
C VAL A 577 0.85 19.49 -20.23
N CYS A 578 -0.11 18.81 -19.60
CA CYS A 578 -0.18 17.36 -19.51
C CYS A 578 -1.44 16.85 -20.23
N LEU A 579 -1.25 16.02 -21.26
CA LEU A 579 -2.30 15.41 -22.06
C LEU A 579 -2.45 13.93 -21.67
N LEU A 580 -3.59 13.57 -21.10
CA LEU A 580 -3.94 12.21 -20.71
C LEU A 580 -4.83 11.60 -21.79
N LEU A 581 -4.30 10.65 -22.55
CA LEU A 581 -5.03 10.00 -23.65
C LEU A 581 -5.73 8.76 -23.13
N ARG A 582 -7.05 8.74 -23.24
CA ARG A 582 -7.89 7.64 -22.74
C ARG A 582 -8.44 6.77 -23.87
N GLY A 583 -8.66 5.50 -23.57
CA GLY A 583 -9.47 4.61 -24.40
C GLY A 583 -10.96 5.00 -24.46
N ASN A 584 -11.70 4.27 -25.28
CA ASN A 584 -13.14 4.46 -25.47
C ASN A 584 -13.98 3.83 -24.35
N ALA A 585 -13.54 2.67 -23.84
CA ALA A 585 -14.19 1.98 -22.73
C ALA A 585 -13.48 2.35 -21.41
N LEU A 586 -14.15 3.11 -20.55
CA LEU A 586 -13.65 3.45 -19.22
C LEU A 586 -14.53 2.81 -18.15
N SER A 587 -13.89 2.15 -17.18
CA SER A 587 -14.54 1.80 -15.92
C SER A 587 -14.89 3.07 -15.12
N GLU A 588 -15.79 2.94 -14.15
CA GLU A 588 -16.12 4.02 -13.22
C GLU A 588 -14.89 4.47 -12.42
N THR A 589 -14.05 3.54 -11.99
CA THR A 589 -12.79 3.83 -11.28
C THR A 589 -11.78 4.58 -12.14
N SER A 590 -11.56 4.18 -13.39
CA SER A 590 -10.65 4.90 -14.30
C SER A 590 -11.17 6.30 -14.65
N ARG A 591 -12.50 6.46 -14.76
CA ARG A 591 -13.13 7.79 -14.94
C ARG A 591 -12.88 8.70 -13.74
N ALA A 592 -13.10 8.20 -12.52
CA ALA A 592 -12.85 8.95 -11.29
C ALA A 592 -11.37 9.36 -11.15
N ARG A 593 -10.43 8.45 -11.44
CA ARG A 593 -8.99 8.73 -11.43
C ARG A 593 -8.60 9.85 -12.40
N LEU A 594 -9.01 9.74 -13.67
CA LEU A 594 -8.69 10.76 -14.67
C LEU A 594 -9.34 12.12 -14.37
N ALA A 595 -10.55 12.12 -13.79
CA ALA A 595 -11.21 13.35 -13.34
C ALA A 595 -10.41 14.04 -12.22
N LEU A 596 -9.98 13.28 -11.22
CA LEU A 596 -9.16 13.82 -10.12
C LEU A 596 -7.84 14.43 -10.63
N MET A 597 -7.14 13.76 -11.54
CA MET A 597 -5.90 14.27 -12.14
C MET A 597 -6.08 15.61 -12.86
N ARG A 598 -7.29 15.88 -13.38
CA ARG A 598 -7.64 17.15 -14.02
C ARG A 598 -8.00 18.23 -13.00
N GLU A 599 -8.65 17.86 -11.90
CA GLU A 599 -9.19 18.80 -10.91
C GLU A 599 -8.15 19.36 -9.96
N THR A 600 -7.09 18.61 -9.65
CA THR A 600 -6.10 19.01 -8.66
C THR A 600 -4.66 18.80 -9.13
N ASN A 601 -3.81 19.78 -8.79
CA ASN A 601 -2.36 19.63 -8.89
C ASN A 601 -1.74 19.12 -7.58
N ASP A 602 -2.47 19.20 -6.46
CA ASP A 602 -2.00 18.78 -5.14
C ASP A 602 -1.82 17.26 -5.07
N GLY A 603 -0.57 16.82 -4.99
CA GLY A 603 -0.22 15.41 -4.89
C GLY A 603 -0.64 14.74 -3.58
N PHE A 604 -0.79 15.46 -2.47
CA PHE A 604 -1.27 14.87 -1.21
C PHE A 604 -2.73 14.46 -1.34
N ARG A 605 -3.56 15.33 -1.91
CA ARG A 605 -4.97 15.03 -2.22
C ARG A 605 -5.09 13.86 -3.20
N ILE A 606 -4.21 13.79 -4.21
CA ILE A 606 -4.18 12.67 -5.16
C ILE A 606 -3.88 11.36 -4.45
N ALA A 607 -2.90 11.36 -3.55
CA ALA A 607 -2.50 10.15 -2.82
C ALA A 607 -3.61 9.64 -1.89
N GLU A 608 -4.29 10.53 -1.15
CA GLU A 608 -5.41 10.15 -0.27
C GLU A 608 -6.58 9.54 -1.06
N GLU A 609 -6.91 10.14 -2.19
CA GLU A 609 -7.98 9.64 -3.05
C GLU A 609 -7.58 8.35 -3.79
N ASP A 610 -6.31 8.18 -4.15
CA ASP A 610 -5.78 6.92 -4.69
C ASP A 610 -5.94 5.77 -3.68
N LEU A 611 -5.61 6.02 -2.41
CA LEU A 611 -5.83 5.04 -1.34
C LEU A 611 -7.31 4.70 -1.18
N ARG A 612 -8.20 5.69 -1.32
CA ARG A 612 -9.65 5.49 -1.25
C ARG A 612 -10.17 4.69 -2.43
N LEU A 613 -9.81 5.08 -3.66
CA LEU A 613 -10.31 4.49 -4.91
C LEU A 613 -9.80 3.07 -5.14
N ARG A 614 -8.62 2.71 -4.64
CA ARG A 614 -8.08 1.34 -4.76
C ARG A 614 -8.83 0.32 -3.89
N GLY A 615 -9.45 0.74 -2.79
CA GLY A 615 -10.11 -0.17 -1.85
C GLY A 615 -9.17 -1.29 -1.34
N ALA A 616 -9.70 -2.25 -0.58
CA ALA A 616 -8.90 -3.30 0.08
C ALA A 616 -8.18 -4.30 -0.87
N GLY A 617 -8.37 -4.21 -2.20
CA GLY A 617 -8.06 -5.30 -3.14
C GLY A 617 -6.74 -5.23 -3.90
N GLU A 618 -6.14 -4.06 -4.12
CA GLU A 618 -5.00 -3.89 -5.05
C GLU A 618 -3.80 -3.11 -4.47
N ILE A 619 -3.69 -3.04 -3.14
CA ILE A 619 -2.46 -2.53 -2.50
C ILE A 619 -1.29 -3.52 -2.69
N LEU A 620 -1.58 -4.79 -3.01
CA LEU A 620 -0.60 -5.86 -3.14
C LEU A 620 -0.32 -6.23 -4.60
N GLY A 621 0.15 -5.24 -5.37
CA GLY A 621 1.05 -5.55 -6.50
C GLY A 621 2.32 -6.18 -5.92
N THR A 622 2.44 -7.50 -6.07
CA THR A 622 3.65 -8.31 -5.87
C THR A 622 4.50 -8.04 -4.61
N ARG A 623 4.40 -8.96 -3.63
CA ARG A 623 5.41 -9.33 -2.60
C ARG A 623 6.74 -8.57 -2.67
N GLN A 624 6.77 -7.30 -2.29
CA GLN A 624 8.00 -6.56 -2.07
C GLN A 624 7.89 -5.85 -0.73
N SER A 625 8.88 -6.14 0.12
CA SER A 625 9.01 -5.83 1.55
C SER A 625 8.06 -6.63 2.47
N GLY A 626 8.65 -7.44 3.35
CA GLY A 626 7.97 -8.37 4.25
C GLY A 626 7.24 -7.70 5.42
N GLU A 627 6.39 -6.72 5.14
CA GLU A 627 5.55 -6.03 6.12
C GLU A 627 4.11 -6.56 6.06
N ALA A 628 3.58 -6.99 7.20
CA ALA A 628 2.25 -7.62 7.28
C ALA A 628 1.14 -6.59 7.08
N ALA A 629 0.38 -6.73 5.99
CA ALA A 629 -0.88 -6.02 5.78
C ALA A 629 -1.87 -6.28 6.93
N PHE A 630 -2.69 -5.27 7.27
CA PHE A 630 -3.77 -5.42 8.25
C PHE A 630 -4.79 -6.45 7.76
N ARG A 631 -5.17 -7.38 8.64
CA ARG A 631 -6.11 -8.47 8.36
C ARG A 631 -7.56 -8.04 8.62
N LEU A 632 -7.79 -7.19 9.61
CA LEU A 632 -9.11 -6.78 10.10
C LEU A 632 -9.42 -5.32 9.73
N ALA A 633 -8.40 -4.45 9.73
CA ALA A 633 -8.54 -3.04 9.38
C ALA A 633 -8.33 -2.80 7.88
N GLY A 634 -9.43 -2.79 7.11
CA GLY A 634 -9.41 -2.31 5.72
C GLY A 634 -9.05 -0.81 5.60
N PRO A 635 -8.80 -0.28 4.39
CA PRO A 635 -8.37 1.10 4.19
C PRO A 635 -9.31 2.15 4.79
N GLU A 636 -10.62 1.99 4.61
CA GLU A 636 -11.65 2.90 5.14
C GLU A 636 -11.63 2.96 6.66
N ARG A 637 -11.62 1.80 7.32
CA ARG A 637 -11.56 1.70 8.78
C ARG A 637 -10.23 2.22 9.32
N THR A 638 -9.13 1.95 8.61
CA THR A 638 -7.82 2.49 8.95
C THR A 638 -7.87 4.01 8.94
N ALA A 639 -8.40 4.62 7.88
CA ALA A 639 -8.54 6.08 7.82
C ALA A 639 -9.43 6.63 8.95
N ALA A 640 -10.50 5.95 9.31
CA ALA A 640 -11.43 6.38 10.35
C ALA A 640 -10.91 6.20 11.79
N LEU A 641 -10.05 5.20 12.04
CA LEU A 641 -9.69 4.76 13.40
C LEU A 641 -8.21 4.97 13.76
N ILE A 642 -7.31 5.18 12.79
CA ILE A 642 -5.86 5.26 13.04
C ILE A 642 -5.50 6.38 14.02
N ASP A 643 -6.07 7.58 13.88
CA ASP A 643 -5.76 8.71 14.76
C ASP A 643 -6.20 8.41 16.21
N ALA A 644 -7.37 7.77 16.39
CA ALA A 644 -7.84 7.37 17.71
C ALA A 644 -6.92 6.30 18.33
N ALA A 645 -6.53 5.29 17.56
CA ALA A 645 -5.59 4.26 17.99
C ALA A 645 -4.20 4.84 18.35
N THR A 646 -3.70 5.80 17.57
CA THR A 646 -2.44 6.50 17.84
C THR A 646 -2.51 7.34 19.12
N GLN A 647 -3.60 8.09 19.32
CA GLN A 647 -3.79 8.89 20.54
C GLN A 647 -3.88 8.00 21.77
N ASP A 648 -4.58 6.88 21.66
CA ASP A 648 -4.75 5.96 22.76
C ASP A 648 -3.45 5.22 23.13
N ALA A 649 -2.70 4.76 22.12
CA ALA A 649 -1.37 4.19 22.33
C ALA A 649 -0.41 5.21 22.97
N ARG A 650 -0.49 6.49 22.56
CA ARG A 650 0.30 7.57 23.17
C ARG A 650 -0.05 7.78 24.62
N LEU A 651 -1.34 7.79 24.95
CA LEU A 651 -1.82 7.94 26.32
C LEU A 651 -1.28 6.82 27.21
N LEU A 652 -1.30 5.57 26.72
CA LEU A 652 -0.76 4.43 27.43
C LEU A 652 0.74 4.59 27.74
N VAL A 653 1.52 5.00 26.74
CA VAL A 653 2.99 5.13 26.86
C VAL A 653 3.39 6.33 27.73
N ASP A 654 2.79 7.49 27.51
CA ASP A 654 3.23 8.75 28.11
C ASP A 654 2.63 9.00 29.51
N ARG A 655 1.39 8.55 29.75
CA ARG A 655 0.64 8.84 30.99
C ARG A 655 0.46 7.60 31.87
N ASP A 656 0.06 6.48 31.29
CA ASP A 656 -0.36 5.29 32.05
C ASP A 656 0.83 4.38 32.43
N GLY A 657 2.06 4.88 32.44
CA GLY A 657 3.24 4.10 32.84
C GLY A 657 3.70 3.02 31.83
N GLY A 658 3.20 3.05 30.59
CA GLY A 658 3.61 2.12 29.54
C GLY A 658 3.13 0.68 29.78
N LEU A 659 3.98 -0.30 29.47
CA LEU A 659 3.62 -1.72 29.56
C LEU A 659 3.58 -2.27 31.00
N ASP A 660 4.02 -1.50 31.99
CA ASP A 660 4.10 -1.95 33.38
C ASP A 660 2.80 -1.74 34.17
N SER A 661 1.87 -0.92 33.67
CA SER A 661 0.55 -0.76 34.28
C SER A 661 -0.39 -1.93 34.01
N GLU A 662 -1.50 -2.01 34.74
CA GLU A 662 -2.55 -3.02 34.53
C GLU A 662 -3.04 -3.02 33.07
N ARG A 663 -3.36 -1.83 32.56
CA ARG A 663 -3.72 -1.62 31.15
C ARG A 663 -2.56 -1.97 30.20
N GLY A 664 -1.32 -1.67 30.60
CA GLY A 664 -0.10 -2.07 29.88
C GLY A 664 0.05 -3.57 29.72
N GLN A 665 -0.28 -4.37 30.74
CA GLN A 665 -0.27 -5.83 30.66
C GLN A 665 -1.36 -6.35 29.69
N ALA A 666 -2.54 -5.73 29.68
CA ALA A 666 -3.58 -6.03 28.69
C ALA A 666 -3.13 -5.66 27.27
N ALA A 667 -2.52 -4.49 27.08
CA ALA A 667 -1.99 -4.06 25.80
C ALA A 667 -0.84 -4.96 25.30
N ARG A 668 -0.05 -5.53 26.22
CA ARG A 668 0.95 -6.55 25.88
C ARG A 668 0.32 -7.81 25.32
N ILE A 669 -0.83 -8.23 25.83
CA ILE A 669 -1.61 -9.34 25.26
C ILE A 669 -2.03 -8.98 23.83
N ALA A 670 -2.52 -7.77 23.59
CA ALA A 670 -2.87 -7.30 22.24
C ALA A 670 -1.66 -7.35 21.28
N LEU A 671 -0.48 -6.88 21.70
CA LEU A 671 0.75 -6.97 20.91
C LEU A 671 1.07 -8.40 20.48
N TYR A 672 0.94 -9.37 21.38
CA TYR A 672 1.15 -10.79 21.03
C TYR A 672 0.03 -11.36 20.15
N LEU A 673 -1.23 -11.02 20.43
CA LEU A 673 -2.40 -11.48 19.68
C LEU A 673 -2.32 -11.08 18.20
N PHE A 674 -1.85 -9.86 17.92
CA PHE A 674 -1.68 -9.32 16.57
C PHE A 674 -0.25 -9.48 16.01
N GLU A 675 0.59 -10.31 16.66
CA GLU A 675 1.96 -10.62 16.21
C GLU A 675 2.84 -9.38 16.00
N ARG A 676 2.66 -8.37 16.85
CA ARG A 676 3.46 -7.14 16.92
C ARG A 676 4.47 -7.17 18.08
N ASP A 677 4.75 -8.35 18.62
CA ASP A 677 5.62 -8.56 19.78
C ASP A 677 7.12 -8.48 19.48
N ALA A 678 7.54 -8.45 18.21
CA ALA A 678 8.92 -8.13 17.84
C ALA A 678 9.39 -6.80 18.44
N ALA A 679 8.49 -5.81 18.56
CA ALA A 679 8.74 -4.56 19.27
C ALA A 679 9.06 -4.77 20.77
N VAL A 680 8.42 -5.76 21.41
CA VAL A 680 8.66 -6.15 22.81
C VAL A 680 10.00 -6.86 22.98
N GLY A 681 10.44 -7.63 21.97
CA GLY A 681 11.78 -8.24 21.94
C GLY A 681 12.90 -7.19 21.85
N LEU A 682 12.72 -6.18 20.98
CA LEU A 682 13.68 -5.07 20.82
C LEU A 682 13.85 -4.23 22.08
N LEU A 683 12.81 -4.10 22.92
CA LEU A 683 12.88 -3.44 24.22
C LEU A 683 13.73 -4.17 25.27
N ARG A 684 13.92 -5.50 25.12
CA ARG A 684 14.72 -6.32 26.05
C ARG A 684 16.18 -6.47 25.64
N ALA A 685 16.49 -6.19 24.37
CA ALA A 685 17.82 -6.36 23.78
C ALA A 685 18.68 -5.09 23.81
N GLY A 686 18.15 -3.98 24.33
CA GLY A 686 18.89 -2.76 24.67
C GLY A 686 18.68 -2.41 26.13
#